data_AF-A0A8C3V6M9-F1
#
_entry.id   AF-A0A8C3V6M9-F1
#
_cell.length_a   1.000
_cell.length_b   1.000
_cell.length_c   1.000
_cell.angle_alpha   90.00
_cell.angle_beta   90.00
_cell.angle_gamma   90.00
#
_symmetry.space_group_name_H-M   'P 1'
#
loop_
_entity.id
_entity.type
_entity.pdbx_description
1 polymer ?
#
loop_
_entity_poly.entity_id
_entity_poly.type
_entity_poly.pdbx_seq_one_letter_code
_entity_poly.pdbx_strand_id
1 'polypeptide(L)'
;PVVRGNKLLVFTVATKETDGFHRFMRTAKHFNYTVKVLGKGEEWKGGELPNSIGGGQKVRLLKEGVESYADQEDLVVLFVECYDVIFAGGPEELLKKFQETNHKVVFAADGLIWPDKRLADKYPVVRSGKRFLNSGGFIGYAPYINRIVQQWNLQDNDDDQLFYTKIYIDPLARERINITLDHKCTIFQTLNGAVDEVLLKFEEGKVRARNSVYDTLPVTIHGNGPTKIHLNYLGNYIPNAWTRETGCSVCDLDLLDLPGCFLEYPRVKIGVFIEQPTPFLTKFLDRLLTLDYPREALSIFVHNNEVYHEKHIKKFWEKAKNIIRNIKIVGPEENLSQAEARNMGMDLCRQDKTCEYYLSIDADVVLTNPKTLRILIEQNRKIIAPLVTRHGKLWSNFWGALSPDGYYARSEDYVDIVQGNRVGVWNIPYMANIYLIKGQTLRSEMKEKNYFMRDKLDPDMALCRNAREMGVFMYITNRHEFGRLLSTANYNTSHYNNDLWQIFENPVDWKETYINPNYSKIFTDNIVEQPCPDVFWFPIFSDTACDELVEEMEHFGQWSGGKHQDSRISGGYENVPTDDIHMKQIGLDNEWLHFIREFIAPVTLKVFAGYYTKGYALLNFVVKYSPDRQRSLRPHHDSSTFTINIALNKVGEDFQGGGCKFLRYNCSIESPRKGWSFMHPGRLTHLHEGLPILNGTRYIAVSFIDP
;
A
#
# COMPACT_ATOMS: atom_id res chain seq x y z
N PRO A 1 -18.48 -24.21 45.06
CA PRO A 1 -19.68 -23.57 44.46
C PRO A 1 -19.42 -23.17 43.01
N VAL A 2 -20.28 -23.56 42.07
CA VAL A 2 -20.16 -23.13 40.66
C VAL A 2 -20.45 -21.63 40.61
N VAL A 3 -19.41 -20.81 40.44
CA VAL A 3 -19.57 -19.36 40.24
C VAL A 3 -20.20 -19.12 38.87
N ARG A 4 -21.38 -18.50 38.83
CA ARG A 4 -22.07 -18.13 37.58
C ARG A 4 -21.44 -16.88 36.96
N GLY A 5 -21.55 -16.72 35.63
CA GLY A 5 -20.96 -15.58 34.88
C GLY A 5 -21.30 -14.19 35.44
N ASN A 6 -22.48 -14.02 36.06
CA ASN A 6 -22.93 -12.74 36.65
C ASN A 6 -22.13 -12.31 37.90
N LYS A 7 -21.18 -13.12 38.37
CA LYS A 7 -20.32 -12.87 39.52
C LYS A 7 -18.86 -12.62 39.11
N LEU A 8 -18.62 -12.18 37.88
CA LEU A 8 -17.31 -11.74 37.39
C LEU A 8 -17.33 -10.24 37.10
N LEU A 9 -16.33 -9.52 37.61
CA LEU A 9 -16.08 -8.12 37.28
C LEU A 9 -14.65 -7.94 36.76
N VAL A 10 -14.51 -7.34 35.58
CA VAL A 10 -13.19 -7.01 35.00
C VAL A 10 -12.81 -5.59 35.41
N PHE A 11 -11.64 -5.42 36.01
CA PHE A 11 -11.01 -4.13 36.23
C PHE A 11 -9.85 -3.93 35.26
N THR A 12 -9.73 -2.72 34.76
CA THR A 12 -8.59 -2.29 33.95
C THR A 12 -8.32 -0.81 34.20
N VAL A 13 -7.14 -0.35 33.81
CA VAL A 13 -6.74 1.06 33.95
C VAL A 13 -6.54 1.65 32.56
N ALA A 14 -7.20 2.76 32.29
CA ALA A 14 -6.99 3.53 31.07
C ALA A 14 -7.24 5.01 31.35
N THR A 15 -6.20 5.82 31.19
CA THR A 15 -6.26 7.27 31.34
C THR A 15 -6.87 7.95 30.11
N LYS A 16 -6.74 7.32 28.94
CA LYS A 16 -7.22 7.82 27.64
C LYS A 16 -7.84 6.70 26.80
N GLU A 17 -8.72 7.08 25.88
CA GLU A 17 -9.30 6.16 24.89
C GLU A 17 -8.38 6.06 23.67
N THR A 18 -7.37 5.19 23.76
CA THR A 18 -6.42 4.90 22.66
C THR A 18 -6.97 3.84 21.70
N ASP A 19 -6.29 3.60 20.58
CA ASP A 19 -6.69 2.52 19.66
C ASP A 19 -6.59 1.14 20.33
N GLY A 20 -5.61 0.97 21.22
CA GLY A 20 -5.49 -0.21 22.09
C GLY A 20 -6.69 -0.38 23.03
N PHE A 21 -7.14 0.71 23.65
CA PHE A 21 -8.36 0.73 24.49
C PHE A 21 -9.60 0.30 23.68
N HIS A 22 -9.82 0.87 22.50
CA HIS A 22 -10.97 0.51 21.67
C HIS A 22 -10.92 -0.94 21.21
N ARG A 23 -9.73 -1.46 20.86
CA ARG A 23 -9.55 -2.89 20.56
C ARG A 23 -9.91 -3.77 21.78
N PHE A 24 -9.38 -3.44 22.95
CA PHE A 24 -9.67 -4.16 24.19
C PHE A 24 -11.19 -4.19 24.47
N MET A 25 -11.84 -3.02 24.50
CA MET A 25 -13.28 -2.90 24.78
C MET A 25 -14.13 -3.62 23.75
N ARG A 26 -13.73 -3.63 22.47
CA ARG A 26 -14.41 -4.39 21.40
C ARG A 26 -14.39 -5.89 21.70
N THR A 27 -13.22 -6.44 22.05
CA THR A 27 -13.11 -7.87 22.37
C THR A 27 -13.83 -8.23 23.68
N ALA A 28 -13.80 -7.35 24.68
CA ALA A 28 -14.56 -7.52 25.92
C ALA A 28 -16.08 -7.55 25.67
N LYS A 29 -16.58 -6.61 24.86
CA LYS A 29 -18.00 -6.54 24.48
C LYS A 29 -18.45 -7.76 23.67
N HIS A 30 -17.60 -8.28 22.78
CA HIS A 30 -17.91 -9.48 21.99
C HIS A 30 -18.28 -10.67 22.89
N PHE A 31 -17.58 -10.84 24.02
CA PHE A 31 -17.83 -11.92 24.97
C PHE A 31 -18.76 -11.52 26.14
N ASN A 32 -19.38 -10.34 26.09
CA ASN A 32 -20.24 -9.80 27.16
C ASN A 32 -19.55 -9.70 28.54
N TYR A 33 -18.28 -9.27 28.57
CA TYR A 33 -17.61 -8.94 29.84
C TYR A 33 -18.15 -7.62 30.42
N THR A 34 -18.35 -7.60 31.74
CA THR A 34 -18.59 -6.37 32.50
C THR A 34 -17.25 -5.75 32.90
N VAL A 35 -16.90 -4.60 32.31
CA VAL A 35 -15.61 -3.93 32.52
C VAL A 35 -15.80 -2.63 33.30
N LYS A 36 -15.04 -2.45 34.38
CA LYS A 36 -14.87 -1.19 35.12
C LYS A 36 -13.49 -0.59 34.82
N VAL A 37 -13.50 0.51 34.07
CA VAL A 37 -12.29 1.25 33.68
C VAL A 37 -11.96 2.27 34.77
N LEU A 38 -10.74 2.22 35.29
CA LEU A 38 -10.24 3.12 36.33
C LEU A 38 -9.30 4.18 35.73
N GLY A 39 -9.23 5.34 36.38
CA GLY A 39 -8.33 6.44 36.01
C GLY A 39 -8.73 7.23 34.76
N LYS A 40 -9.97 7.06 34.25
CA LYS A 40 -10.44 7.76 33.05
C LYS A 40 -10.39 9.28 33.27
N GLY A 41 -9.62 9.99 32.44
CA GLY A 41 -9.44 11.44 32.53
C GLY A 41 -8.40 11.89 33.56
N GLU A 42 -7.81 10.98 34.33
CA GLU A 42 -6.64 11.29 35.16
C GLU A 42 -5.37 11.38 34.32
N GLU A 43 -4.44 12.23 34.77
CA GLU A 43 -3.09 12.26 34.24
C GLU A 43 -2.33 10.98 34.64
N TRP A 44 -1.57 10.40 33.72
CA TRP A 44 -0.73 9.25 34.00
C TRP A 44 0.53 9.68 34.76
N LYS A 45 0.69 9.18 35.98
CA LYS A 45 1.82 9.39 36.89
C LYS A 45 2.61 8.11 37.14
N GLY A 46 2.29 7.03 36.45
CA GLY A 46 2.90 5.72 36.60
C GLY A 46 4.30 5.55 35.97
N GLY A 47 4.99 6.63 35.64
CA GLY A 47 6.30 6.62 34.96
C GLY A 47 6.25 7.00 33.48
N GLU A 48 7.35 7.52 32.95
CA GLU A 48 7.42 8.18 31.64
C GLU A 48 8.10 7.36 30.54
N LEU A 49 8.98 6.43 30.88
CA LEU A 49 9.81 5.70 29.91
C LEU A 49 9.18 4.34 29.54
N PRO A 50 9.00 4.04 28.24
CA PRO A 50 8.65 2.69 27.81
C PRO A 50 9.68 1.67 28.31
N ASN A 51 9.21 0.56 28.91
CA ASN A 51 10.04 -0.51 29.48
C ASN A 51 10.90 -0.13 30.71
N SER A 52 10.61 0.98 31.39
CA SER A 52 11.14 1.25 32.74
C SER A 52 10.27 0.65 33.83
N ILE A 53 10.78 0.64 35.06
CA ILE A 53 9.94 0.40 36.25
C ILE A 53 8.82 1.45 36.34
N GLY A 54 7.67 1.05 36.89
CA GLY A 54 6.53 1.95 37.11
C GLY A 54 5.19 1.23 37.20
N GLY A 55 4.11 1.97 36.97
CA GLY A 55 2.75 1.43 36.95
C GLY A 55 2.04 1.39 38.30
N GLY A 56 2.66 1.86 39.39
CA GLY A 56 2.09 1.89 40.73
C GLY A 56 0.75 2.61 40.84
N GLN A 57 0.51 3.64 40.03
CA GLN A 57 -0.79 4.31 39.92
C GLN A 57 -1.94 3.32 39.65
N LYS A 58 -1.68 2.25 38.88
CA LYS A 58 -2.67 1.20 38.62
C LYS A 58 -3.06 0.47 39.90
N VAL A 59 -2.09 0.19 40.78
CA VAL A 59 -2.32 -0.49 42.06
C VAL A 59 -3.11 0.41 43.01
N ARG A 60 -2.77 1.70 43.09
CA ARG A 60 -3.53 2.69 43.86
C ARG A 60 -4.98 2.77 43.37
N LEU A 61 -5.19 2.93 42.07
CA LEU A 61 -6.53 2.99 41.48
C LEU A 61 -7.31 1.69 41.72
N LEU A 62 -6.67 0.53 41.59
CA LEU A 62 -7.32 -0.76 41.85
C LEU A 62 -7.67 -0.93 43.34
N LYS A 63 -6.82 -0.47 44.25
CA LYS A 63 -7.08 -0.43 45.70
C LYS A 63 -8.35 0.34 46.01
N GLU A 64 -8.50 1.54 45.47
CA GLU A 64 -9.73 2.35 45.59
C GLU A 64 -10.93 1.66 44.90
N GLY A 65 -10.71 1.08 43.72
CA GLY A 65 -11.75 0.49 42.88
C GLY A 65 -12.38 -0.80 43.46
N VAL A 66 -11.59 -1.62 44.15
CA VAL A 66 -12.02 -2.91 44.71
C VAL A 66 -12.56 -2.81 46.13
N GLU A 67 -12.30 -1.70 46.84
CA GLU A 67 -12.70 -1.50 48.25
C GLU A 67 -14.20 -1.71 48.47
N SER A 68 -15.04 -1.17 47.58
CA SER A 68 -16.50 -1.35 47.63
C SER A 68 -17.00 -2.80 47.45
N TYR A 69 -16.11 -3.72 47.09
CA TYR A 69 -16.39 -5.14 46.88
C TYR A 69 -15.67 -6.06 47.88
N ALA A 70 -14.98 -5.50 48.87
CA ALA A 70 -14.14 -6.23 49.80
C ALA A 70 -14.85 -7.37 50.54
N ASP A 71 -16.14 -7.19 50.84
CA ASP A 71 -16.95 -8.15 51.60
C ASP A 71 -17.76 -9.13 50.72
N GLN A 72 -17.64 -9.04 49.39
CA GLN A 72 -18.36 -9.92 48.46
C GLN A 72 -17.57 -11.21 48.21
N GLU A 73 -17.78 -12.22 49.06
CA GLU A 73 -17.02 -13.48 49.02
C GLU A 73 -17.16 -14.27 47.72
N ASP A 74 -18.30 -14.14 47.04
CA ASP A 74 -18.62 -14.88 45.81
C ASP A 74 -18.28 -14.11 44.52
N LEU A 75 -17.85 -12.85 44.63
CA LEU A 75 -17.42 -12.05 43.49
C LEU A 75 -15.99 -12.42 43.09
N VAL A 76 -15.81 -12.74 41.80
CA VAL A 76 -14.52 -12.93 41.17
C VAL A 76 -14.13 -11.65 40.45
N VAL A 77 -12.92 -11.18 40.70
CA VAL A 77 -12.31 -10.01 40.08
C VAL A 77 -11.23 -10.48 39.11
N LEU A 78 -11.30 -10.04 37.87
CA LEU A 78 -10.22 -10.13 36.89
C LEU A 78 -9.60 -8.74 36.74
N PHE A 79 -8.32 -8.59 37.02
CA PHE A 79 -7.56 -7.42 36.58
C PHE A 79 -6.76 -7.78 35.34
N VAL A 80 -6.76 -6.90 34.34
CA VAL A 80 -5.90 -6.98 33.15
C VAL A 80 -5.48 -5.58 32.71
N GLU A 81 -4.31 -5.48 32.08
CA GLU A 81 -3.95 -4.29 31.30
C GLU A 81 -5.00 -3.99 30.21
N CYS A 82 -5.00 -2.75 29.73
CA CYS A 82 -5.95 -2.30 28.71
C CYS A 82 -5.34 -2.24 27.32
N TYR A 83 -4.33 -1.38 27.13
CA TYR A 83 -3.91 -0.96 25.78
C TYR A 83 -3.31 -2.09 24.92
N ASP A 84 -2.73 -3.11 25.56
CA ASP A 84 -2.06 -4.25 24.95
C ASP A 84 -2.64 -5.58 25.42
N VAL A 85 -3.95 -5.64 25.65
CA VAL A 85 -4.67 -6.90 25.92
C VAL A 85 -5.83 -7.09 24.95
N ILE A 86 -6.09 -8.34 24.58
CA ILE A 86 -7.32 -8.77 23.90
C ILE A 86 -7.91 -10.01 24.57
N PHE A 87 -9.24 -10.11 24.56
CA PHE A 87 -9.96 -11.32 24.96
C PHE A 87 -10.08 -12.29 23.77
N ALA A 88 -9.81 -13.57 24.03
CA ALA A 88 -9.89 -14.69 23.10
C ALA A 88 -10.85 -15.80 23.60
N GLY A 89 -11.46 -15.63 24.78
CA GLY A 89 -12.45 -16.55 25.36
C GLY A 89 -13.45 -15.78 26.22
N GLY A 90 -14.56 -16.44 26.57
CA GLY A 90 -15.66 -15.82 27.31
C GLY A 90 -15.62 -16.02 28.84
N PRO A 91 -16.49 -15.31 29.59
CA PRO A 91 -16.55 -15.35 31.05
C PRO A 91 -16.72 -16.75 31.66
N GLU A 92 -17.54 -17.60 31.04
CA GLU A 92 -17.81 -18.95 31.55
C GLU A 92 -16.57 -19.85 31.47
N GLU A 93 -15.86 -19.82 30.34
CA GLU A 93 -14.60 -20.54 30.16
C GLU A 93 -13.54 -20.05 31.14
N LEU A 94 -13.44 -18.73 31.33
CA LEU A 94 -12.53 -18.11 32.28
C LEU A 94 -12.78 -18.60 33.72
N LEU A 95 -14.02 -18.53 34.17
CA LEU A 95 -14.40 -18.92 35.53
C LEU A 95 -14.19 -20.42 35.76
N LYS A 96 -14.49 -21.25 34.76
CA LYS A 96 -14.21 -22.70 34.82
C LYS A 96 -12.72 -22.96 35.01
N LYS A 97 -11.87 -22.38 34.17
CA LYS A 97 -10.40 -22.54 34.28
C LYS A 97 -9.85 -22.02 35.59
N PHE A 98 -10.36 -20.87 36.07
CA PHE A 98 -9.98 -20.33 37.37
C PHE A 98 -10.33 -21.28 38.52
N GLN A 99 -11.54 -21.86 38.53
CA GLN A 99 -11.95 -22.82 39.54
C GLN A 99 -11.11 -24.10 39.52
N GLU A 100 -10.74 -24.59 38.33
CA GLU A 100 -9.89 -25.77 38.15
C GLU A 100 -8.48 -25.58 38.76
N THR A 101 -8.02 -24.33 38.93
CA THR A 101 -6.74 -24.08 39.61
C THR A 101 -6.78 -24.43 41.10
N ASN A 102 -7.96 -24.44 41.75
CA ASN A 102 -8.14 -24.61 43.19
C ASN A 102 -7.41 -23.57 44.07
N HIS A 103 -7.06 -22.39 43.52
CA HIS A 103 -6.43 -21.29 44.26
C HIS A 103 -7.40 -20.11 44.44
N LYS A 104 -7.08 -19.19 45.36
CA LYS A 104 -7.90 -18.00 45.62
C LYS A 104 -7.52 -16.84 44.72
N VAL A 105 -6.26 -16.77 44.32
CA VAL A 105 -5.71 -15.77 43.38
C VAL A 105 -4.73 -16.47 42.43
N VAL A 106 -4.86 -16.18 41.14
CA VAL A 106 -4.01 -16.68 40.06
C VAL A 106 -3.46 -15.50 39.28
N PHE A 107 -2.14 -15.36 39.23
CA PHE A 107 -1.47 -14.37 38.39
C PHE A 107 -1.05 -14.96 37.04
N ALA A 108 -0.93 -14.11 36.03
CA ALA A 108 -0.26 -14.46 34.79
C ALA A 108 1.21 -14.84 35.07
N ALA A 109 1.76 -15.72 34.23
CA ALA A 109 3.11 -16.23 34.36
C ALA A 109 3.96 -15.91 33.13
N ASP A 110 5.19 -15.44 33.36
CA ASP A 110 6.19 -15.13 32.35
C ASP A 110 7.38 -16.11 32.38
N GLY A 111 8.03 -16.27 31.22
CA GLY A 111 9.30 -16.98 31.10
C GLY A 111 10.50 -16.15 31.53
N LEU A 112 10.35 -14.83 31.58
CA LEU A 112 11.39 -13.87 31.88
C LEU A 112 11.13 -13.22 33.23
N ILE A 113 12.14 -13.15 34.10
CA ILE A 113 12.04 -12.44 35.37
C ILE A 113 12.29 -10.94 35.18
N TRP A 114 11.39 -10.13 35.71
CA TRP A 114 11.46 -8.67 35.69
C TRP A 114 10.74 -8.07 36.92
N PRO A 115 11.16 -6.91 37.46
CA PRO A 115 12.36 -6.15 37.07
C PRO A 115 13.65 -6.67 37.69
N ASP A 116 13.61 -7.33 38.85
CA ASP A 116 14.81 -7.73 39.60
C ASP A 116 15.15 -9.22 39.42
N LYS A 117 16.15 -9.49 38.57
CA LYS A 117 16.64 -10.85 38.29
C LYS A 117 17.16 -11.59 39.53
N ARG A 118 17.60 -10.87 40.58
CA ARG A 118 18.14 -11.47 41.81
C ARG A 118 17.08 -12.19 42.63
N LEU A 119 15.80 -11.97 42.35
CA LEU A 119 14.69 -12.62 43.03
C LEU A 119 14.39 -14.02 42.48
N ALA A 120 15.06 -14.45 41.40
CA ALA A 120 14.78 -15.71 40.72
C ALA A 120 14.84 -16.94 41.64
N ASP A 121 15.81 -16.99 42.56
CA ASP A 121 15.98 -18.12 43.48
C ASP A 121 14.91 -18.18 44.57
N LYS A 122 14.21 -17.06 44.82
CA LYS A 122 13.10 -16.99 45.78
C LYS A 122 11.78 -17.52 45.19
N TYR A 123 11.68 -17.63 43.86
CA TYR A 123 10.53 -18.23 43.22
C TYR A 123 10.52 -19.75 43.43
N PRO A 124 9.36 -20.37 43.71
CA PRO A 124 9.26 -21.82 43.75
C PRO A 124 9.71 -22.44 42.42
N VAL A 125 10.31 -23.64 42.51
CA VAL A 125 10.77 -24.39 41.35
C VAL A 125 9.56 -24.99 40.64
N VAL A 126 9.46 -24.75 39.33
CA VAL A 126 8.37 -25.26 38.49
C VAL A 126 8.96 -26.28 37.52
N ARG A 127 8.45 -27.51 37.52
CA ARG A 127 8.96 -28.60 36.64
C ARG A 127 8.65 -28.35 35.15
N SER A 128 7.54 -27.70 34.87
CA SER A 128 7.05 -27.43 33.51
C SER A 128 6.16 -26.19 33.55
N GLY A 129 6.42 -25.23 32.66
CA GLY A 129 5.68 -23.98 32.56
C GLY A 129 6.53 -22.74 32.86
N LYS A 130 5.91 -21.58 32.67
CA LYS A 130 6.43 -20.24 32.97
C LYS A 130 6.59 -20.07 34.48
N ARG A 131 7.71 -19.50 34.94
CA ARG A 131 8.08 -19.52 36.38
C ARG A 131 7.78 -18.22 37.12
N PHE A 132 7.79 -17.09 36.43
CA PHE A 132 7.82 -15.77 37.06
C PHE A 132 6.47 -15.07 36.97
N LEU A 133 6.15 -14.20 37.93
CA LEU A 133 4.88 -13.48 37.98
C LEU A 133 4.87 -12.35 36.93
N ASN A 134 3.73 -12.15 36.27
CA ASN A 134 3.42 -10.96 35.47
C ASN A 134 2.21 -10.23 36.08
N SER A 135 2.32 -8.92 36.35
CA SER A 135 1.25 -8.14 36.99
C SER A 135 0.15 -7.69 36.03
N GLY A 136 0.36 -7.81 34.71
CA GLY A 136 -0.58 -7.33 33.71
C GLY A 136 -1.83 -8.18 33.54
N GLY A 137 -1.95 -9.27 34.29
CA GLY A 137 -3.17 -10.07 34.36
C GLY A 137 -3.22 -10.92 35.63
N PHE A 138 -4.33 -10.85 36.37
CA PHE A 138 -4.59 -11.75 37.49
C PHE A 138 -6.09 -11.85 37.78
N ILE A 139 -6.50 -12.99 38.33
CA ILE A 139 -7.89 -13.28 38.68
C ILE A 139 -7.96 -13.84 40.10
N GLY A 140 -8.97 -13.44 40.86
CA GLY A 140 -9.16 -13.94 42.22
C GLY A 140 -10.48 -13.50 42.84
N TYR A 141 -10.78 -14.06 44.00
CA TYR A 141 -11.95 -13.63 44.79
C TYR A 141 -11.72 -12.21 45.34
N ALA A 142 -12.74 -11.36 45.28
CA ALA A 142 -12.65 -9.95 45.65
C ALA A 142 -12.02 -9.68 47.04
N PRO A 143 -12.34 -10.42 48.12
CA PRO A 143 -11.72 -10.19 49.42
C PRO A 143 -10.21 -10.45 49.42
N TYR A 144 -9.74 -11.41 48.62
CA TYR A 144 -8.32 -11.79 48.56
C TYR A 144 -7.53 -10.80 47.71
N ILE A 145 -8.11 -10.33 46.59
CA ILE A 145 -7.53 -9.24 45.80
C ILE A 145 -7.43 -7.97 46.65
N ASN A 146 -8.50 -7.61 47.37
CA ASN A 146 -8.50 -6.46 48.28
C ASN A 146 -7.38 -6.56 49.33
N ARG A 147 -7.21 -7.72 49.99
CA ARG A 147 -6.11 -7.94 50.96
C ARG A 147 -4.71 -7.73 50.36
N ILE A 148 -4.52 -8.04 49.08
CA ILE A 148 -3.24 -7.79 48.39
C ILE A 148 -3.06 -6.30 48.16
N VAL A 149 -4.00 -5.65 47.45
CA VAL A 149 -3.83 -4.24 47.03
C VAL A 149 -3.88 -3.26 48.18
N GLN A 150 -4.54 -3.59 49.30
CA GLN A 150 -4.55 -2.74 50.49
C GLN A 150 -3.16 -2.58 51.12
N GLN A 151 -2.25 -3.54 50.90
CA GLN A 151 -0.84 -3.45 51.33
C GLN A 151 -0.03 -2.41 50.55
N TRP A 152 -0.59 -1.86 49.46
CA TRP A 152 0.06 -0.78 48.70
C TRP A 152 0.20 0.48 49.55
N ASN A 153 1.46 0.85 49.80
CA ASN A 153 1.91 2.04 50.52
C ASN A 153 3.05 2.76 49.77
N LEU A 154 3.15 2.52 48.46
CA LEU A 154 4.18 3.01 47.57
C LEU A 154 3.67 4.19 46.71
N GLN A 155 4.56 4.81 45.94
CA GLN A 155 4.26 5.97 45.08
C GLN A 155 3.69 5.57 43.73
N ASP A 156 2.96 6.47 43.07
CA ASP A 156 2.34 6.19 41.76
C ASP A 156 3.35 5.72 40.69
N ASN A 157 4.61 6.15 40.77
CA ASN A 157 5.69 5.77 39.85
C ASN A 157 6.52 4.56 40.31
N ASP A 158 6.22 3.95 41.46
CA ASP A 158 6.84 2.69 41.87
C ASP A 158 6.34 1.51 41.02
N ASP A 159 7.10 0.42 41.02
CA ASP A 159 6.86 -0.73 40.16
C ASP A 159 5.74 -1.64 40.67
N ASP A 160 4.67 -1.77 39.88
CA ASP A 160 3.53 -2.62 40.22
C ASP A 160 3.93 -4.12 40.21
N GLN A 161 4.71 -4.55 39.21
CA GLN A 161 5.15 -5.95 39.11
C GLN A 161 6.04 -6.37 40.28
N LEU A 162 6.97 -5.51 40.72
CA LEU A 162 7.83 -5.75 41.87
C LEU A 162 7.04 -5.84 43.17
N PHE A 163 5.99 -5.02 43.33
CA PHE A 163 5.09 -5.08 44.47
C PHE A 163 4.41 -6.46 44.58
N TYR A 164 3.75 -6.91 43.51
CA TYR A 164 3.11 -8.23 43.50
C TYR A 164 4.13 -9.37 43.63
N THR A 165 5.30 -9.24 42.99
CA THR A 165 6.40 -10.20 43.10
C THR A 165 6.84 -10.39 44.55
N LYS A 166 7.05 -9.30 45.30
CA LYS A 166 7.47 -9.35 46.71
C LYS A 166 6.48 -10.08 47.60
N ILE A 167 5.18 -9.92 47.34
CA ILE A 167 4.11 -10.65 48.04
C ILE A 167 4.13 -12.15 47.67
N TYR A 168 4.30 -12.48 46.39
CA TYR A 168 4.27 -13.87 45.91
C TYR A 168 5.48 -14.70 46.34
N ILE A 169 6.68 -14.10 46.41
CA ILE A 169 7.89 -14.81 46.81
C ILE A 169 8.02 -14.99 48.33
N ASP A 170 7.23 -14.28 49.13
CA ASP A 170 7.10 -14.53 50.57
C ASP A 170 6.25 -15.80 50.77
N PRO A 171 6.84 -16.91 51.30
CA PRO A 171 6.11 -18.17 51.46
C PRO A 171 4.88 -18.05 52.38
N LEU A 172 4.98 -17.26 53.45
CA LEU A 172 3.90 -17.10 54.43
C LEU A 172 2.75 -16.28 53.84
N ALA A 173 3.07 -15.20 53.11
CA ALA A 173 2.06 -14.42 52.42
C ALA A 173 1.37 -15.22 51.30
N ARG A 174 2.16 -15.96 50.50
CA ARG A 174 1.64 -16.80 49.42
C ARG A 174 0.69 -17.88 49.92
N GLU A 175 1.05 -18.60 50.99
CA GLU A 175 0.21 -19.64 51.58
C GLU A 175 -1.07 -19.06 52.20
N ARG A 176 -0.93 -18.00 53.01
CA ARG A 176 -2.07 -17.34 53.69
C ARG A 176 -3.10 -16.77 52.73
N ILE A 177 -2.67 -16.20 51.60
CA ILE A 177 -3.58 -15.62 50.59
C ILE A 177 -3.99 -16.69 49.55
N ASN A 178 -3.29 -17.83 49.49
CA ASN A 178 -3.47 -18.90 48.52
C ASN A 178 -3.31 -18.41 47.06
N ILE A 179 -2.10 -17.92 46.76
CA ILE A 179 -1.70 -17.37 45.46
C ILE A 179 -0.94 -18.42 44.64
N THR A 180 -1.26 -18.53 43.35
CA THR A 180 -0.48 -19.29 42.35
C THR A 180 -0.26 -18.50 41.07
N LEU A 181 0.51 -19.05 40.13
CA LEU A 181 0.69 -18.51 38.77
C LEU A 181 0.10 -19.47 37.73
N ASP A 182 -0.39 -18.92 36.63
CA ASP A 182 -0.87 -19.67 35.46
C ASP A 182 0.30 -20.19 34.60
N HIS A 183 1.05 -21.14 35.15
CA HIS A 183 2.32 -21.63 34.59
C HIS A 183 2.21 -22.16 33.14
N LYS A 184 1.04 -22.64 32.72
CA LYS A 184 0.82 -23.26 31.39
C LYS A 184 -0.02 -22.38 30.45
N CYS A 185 -0.18 -21.10 30.79
CA CYS A 185 -0.92 -20.13 29.99
C CYS A 185 -2.35 -20.60 29.66
N THR A 186 -3.05 -21.19 30.63
CA THR A 186 -4.41 -21.70 30.45
C THR A 186 -5.44 -20.57 30.35
N ILE A 187 -5.21 -19.50 31.11
CA ILE A 187 -6.02 -18.29 31.19
C ILE A 187 -5.28 -17.14 30.53
N PHE A 188 -4.02 -16.90 30.90
CA PHE A 188 -3.24 -15.73 30.50
C PHE A 188 -2.08 -16.14 29.58
N GLN A 189 -2.03 -15.57 28.38
CA GLN A 189 -0.87 -15.65 27.49
C GLN A 189 -0.14 -14.32 27.46
N THR A 190 1.03 -14.27 28.08
CA THR A 190 2.00 -13.18 27.87
C THR A 190 2.84 -13.50 26.64
N LEU A 191 3.09 -12.51 25.79
CA LEU A 191 3.79 -12.72 24.52
C LEU A 191 5.31 -12.55 24.64
N ASN A 192 5.81 -11.77 25.60
CA ASN A 192 7.24 -11.50 25.73
C ASN A 192 8.04 -12.79 26.03
N GLY A 193 8.92 -13.19 25.11
CA GLY A 193 9.66 -14.45 25.19
C GLY A 193 8.82 -15.70 24.91
N ALA A 194 7.62 -15.55 24.33
CA ALA A 194 6.72 -16.66 23.99
C ALA A 194 6.02 -16.49 22.63
N VAL A 195 6.45 -15.54 21.79
CA VAL A 195 5.85 -15.28 20.47
C VAL A 195 5.82 -16.56 19.62
N ASP A 196 6.92 -17.30 19.56
CA ASP A 196 7.04 -18.53 18.76
C ASP A 196 6.19 -19.69 19.30
N GLU A 197 5.64 -19.58 20.52
CA GLU A 197 4.77 -20.58 21.10
C GLU A 197 3.31 -20.40 20.64
N VAL A 198 2.96 -19.22 20.11
CA VAL A 198 1.57 -18.80 19.88
C VAL A 198 1.22 -18.85 18.40
N LEU A 199 0.17 -19.61 18.09
CA LEU A 199 -0.36 -19.74 16.73
C LEU A 199 -1.83 -19.32 16.67
N LEU A 200 -2.26 -18.80 15.52
CA LEU A 200 -3.69 -18.58 15.25
C LEU A 200 -4.40 -19.92 15.04
N LYS A 201 -5.47 -20.15 15.80
CA LYS A 201 -6.37 -21.28 15.64
C LYS A 201 -7.71 -20.78 15.13
N PHE A 202 -8.01 -21.10 13.88
CA PHE A 202 -9.30 -20.85 13.25
C PHE A 202 -10.31 -21.90 13.73
N GLU A 203 -11.43 -21.43 14.26
CA GLU A 203 -12.60 -22.22 14.65
C GLU A 203 -13.82 -21.67 13.90
N GLU A 204 -14.92 -22.43 13.88
CA GLU A 204 -16.14 -21.96 13.21
C GLU A 204 -16.66 -20.68 13.90
N GLY A 205 -16.71 -19.59 13.15
CA GLY A 205 -17.22 -18.29 13.61
C GLY A 205 -16.30 -17.49 14.54
N LYS A 206 -15.08 -17.98 14.86
CA LYS A 206 -14.10 -17.26 15.69
C LYS A 206 -12.66 -17.72 15.48
N VAL A 207 -11.71 -16.89 15.88
CA VAL A 207 -10.27 -17.18 15.89
C VAL A 207 -9.74 -17.03 17.32
N ARG A 208 -8.87 -17.96 17.73
CA ARG A 208 -8.21 -17.94 19.04
C ARG A 208 -6.70 -18.02 18.89
N ALA A 209 -5.98 -17.70 19.97
CA ALA A 209 -4.59 -18.10 20.11
C ALA A 209 -4.53 -19.52 20.69
N ARG A 210 -3.60 -20.33 20.18
CA ARG A 210 -3.20 -21.60 20.78
C ARG A 210 -1.74 -21.49 21.20
N ASN A 211 -1.46 -21.79 22.47
CA ASN A 211 -0.09 -22.05 22.90
C ASN A 211 0.25 -23.49 22.52
N SER A 212 1.17 -23.66 21.58
CA SER A 212 1.57 -24.96 21.04
C SER A 212 2.45 -25.78 22.00
N VAL A 213 3.14 -25.14 22.94
CA VAL A 213 4.03 -25.80 23.91
C VAL A 213 3.24 -26.51 25.00
N TYR A 214 2.17 -25.89 25.49
CA TYR A 214 1.33 -26.45 26.55
C TYR A 214 0.00 -27.02 26.07
N ASP A 215 -0.28 -26.89 24.78
CA ASP A 215 -1.55 -27.22 24.14
C ASP A 215 -2.77 -26.57 24.82
N THR A 216 -2.67 -25.27 25.06
CA THR A 216 -3.71 -24.49 25.73
C THR A 216 -4.34 -23.47 24.79
N LEU A 217 -5.57 -23.09 25.10
CA LEU A 217 -6.29 -21.99 24.45
C LEU A 217 -6.48 -20.87 25.46
N PRO A 218 -5.55 -19.89 25.55
CA PRO A 218 -5.65 -18.79 26.50
C PRO A 218 -6.97 -18.01 26.36
N VAL A 219 -7.41 -17.40 27.46
CA VAL A 219 -8.58 -16.51 27.50
C VAL A 219 -8.18 -15.07 27.21
N THR A 220 -7.02 -14.64 27.70
CA THR A 220 -6.47 -13.31 27.46
C THR A 220 -5.09 -13.42 26.82
N ILE A 221 -4.79 -12.48 25.92
CA ILE A 221 -3.49 -12.37 25.28
C ILE A 221 -2.96 -10.97 25.59
N HIS A 222 -1.78 -10.92 26.19
CA HIS A 222 -1.12 -9.71 26.66
C HIS A 222 0.17 -9.50 25.87
N GLY A 223 0.20 -8.43 25.06
CA GLY A 223 1.36 -8.00 24.29
C GLY A 223 2.40 -7.25 25.11
N ASN A 224 2.80 -7.82 26.24
CA ASN A 224 3.71 -7.21 27.19
C ASN A 224 5.08 -6.89 26.58
N GLY A 225 5.71 -5.81 27.07
CA GLY A 225 7.04 -5.40 26.63
C GLY A 225 7.10 -5.10 25.12
N PRO A 226 8.07 -5.65 24.37
CA PRO A 226 8.30 -5.33 22.96
C PRO A 226 7.36 -6.07 21.98
N THR A 227 6.28 -6.71 22.45
CA THR A 227 5.45 -7.61 21.63
C THR A 227 4.13 -7.00 21.14
N LYS A 228 3.95 -5.68 21.32
CA LYS A 228 2.74 -4.95 20.88
C LYS A 228 2.42 -5.14 19.40
N ILE A 229 3.42 -5.21 18.53
CA ILE A 229 3.23 -5.42 17.09
C ILE A 229 2.68 -6.83 16.81
N HIS A 230 3.19 -7.85 17.52
CA HIS A 230 2.66 -9.20 17.37
C HIS A 230 1.22 -9.29 17.88
N LEU A 231 0.88 -8.59 18.96
CA LEU A 231 -0.51 -8.46 19.40
C LEU A 231 -1.39 -7.73 18.36
N ASN A 232 -0.87 -6.72 17.66
CA ASN A 232 -1.59 -6.08 16.56
C ASN A 232 -1.93 -7.08 15.44
N TYR A 233 -0.98 -7.93 15.06
CA TYR A 233 -1.21 -9.05 14.14
C TYR A 233 -2.33 -9.98 14.63
N LEU A 234 -2.22 -10.50 15.87
CA LEU A 234 -3.24 -11.39 16.43
C LEU A 234 -4.62 -10.70 16.51
N GLY A 235 -4.65 -9.42 16.85
CA GLY A 235 -5.86 -8.60 16.96
C GLY A 235 -6.56 -8.29 15.64
N ASN A 236 -5.93 -8.56 14.49
CA ASN A 236 -6.59 -8.53 13.18
C ASN A 236 -7.53 -9.73 12.97
N TYR A 237 -7.39 -10.78 13.80
CA TYR A 237 -8.17 -12.01 13.70
C TYR A 237 -9.03 -12.22 14.95
N ILE A 238 -8.43 -12.13 16.13
CA ILE A 238 -9.04 -12.52 17.40
C ILE A 238 -9.99 -11.42 17.94
N PRO A 239 -11.17 -11.78 18.48
CA PRO A 239 -11.76 -13.13 18.46
C PRO A 239 -12.53 -13.41 17.18
N ASN A 240 -12.97 -12.40 16.45
CA ASN A 240 -13.79 -12.55 15.25
C ASN A 240 -13.55 -11.43 14.22
N ALA A 241 -12.46 -10.67 14.36
CA ALA A 241 -12.20 -9.52 13.51
C ALA A 241 -12.09 -9.92 12.03
N TRP A 242 -11.45 -11.06 11.75
CA TRP A 242 -11.45 -11.73 10.46
C TRP A 242 -11.58 -13.24 10.65
N THR A 243 -12.51 -13.88 9.96
CA THR A 243 -12.73 -15.34 9.97
C THR A 243 -12.77 -15.90 8.54
N ARG A 244 -12.66 -17.22 8.39
CA ARG A 244 -12.71 -17.86 7.07
C ARG A 244 -14.11 -17.81 6.47
N GLU A 245 -15.13 -17.84 7.31
CA GLU A 245 -16.54 -17.96 6.92
C GLU A 245 -17.14 -16.59 6.58
N THR A 246 -16.83 -15.56 7.37
CA THR A 246 -17.46 -14.24 7.23
C THR A 246 -16.52 -13.17 6.68
N GLY A 247 -15.23 -13.47 6.50
CA GLY A 247 -14.21 -12.47 6.20
C GLY A 247 -14.09 -11.46 7.35
N CYS A 248 -13.84 -10.19 7.00
CA CYS A 248 -13.67 -9.13 7.99
C CYS A 248 -15.00 -8.66 8.58
N SER A 249 -15.30 -9.04 9.83
CA SER A 249 -16.57 -8.67 10.48
C SER A 249 -16.54 -7.26 11.09
N VAL A 250 -15.36 -6.65 11.21
CA VAL A 250 -15.16 -5.34 11.86
C VAL A 250 -14.95 -4.21 10.86
N CYS A 251 -14.85 -4.53 9.57
CA CYS A 251 -14.54 -3.58 8.51
C CYS A 251 -15.69 -2.61 8.21
N ASP A 252 -16.93 -2.98 8.58
CA ASP A 252 -18.12 -2.14 8.39
C ASP A 252 -18.58 -1.49 9.71
N LEU A 253 -17.78 -1.60 10.77
CA LEU A 253 -18.07 -0.95 12.05
C LEU A 253 -17.58 0.50 12.05
N ASP A 254 -18.43 1.40 12.53
CA ASP A 254 -18.15 2.82 12.73
C ASP A 254 -17.74 3.54 11.43
N LEU A 255 -18.34 3.13 10.31
CA LEU A 255 -18.16 3.82 9.04
C LEU A 255 -18.74 5.24 9.11
N LEU A 256 -18.00 6.19 8.56
CA LEU A 256 -18.52 7.55 8.34
C LEU A 256 -19.46 7.54 7.14
N ASP A 257 -20.68 8.01 7.35
CA ASP A 257 -21.62 8.27 6.26
C ASP A 257 -21.22 9.59 5.59
N LEU A 258 -20.62 9.49 4.40
CA LEU A 258 -20.32 10.67 3.61
C LEU A 258 -21.59 11.14 2.91
N PRO A 259 -21.96 12.41 3.06
CA PRO A 259 -23.27 12.85 2.65
C PRO A 259 -23.52 12.74 1.15
N GLY A 260 -24.74 12.33 0.80
CA GLY A 260 -25.29 12.52 -0.54
C GLY A 260 -25.85 13.94 -0.69
N CYS A 261 -25.37 14.67 -1.70
CA CYS A 261 -25.86 15.95 -2.27
C CYS A 261 -26.25 17.14 -1.35
N PHE A 262 -26.36 17.02 -0.02
CA PHE A 262 -27.01 18.03 0.84
C PHE A 262 -26.21 18.47 2.09
N LEU A 263 -25.04 17.89 2.40
CA LEU A 263 -24.13 18.35 3.47
C LEU A 263 -22.71 18.54 2.89
N GLU A 264 -21.92 19.42 3.52
CA GLU A 264 -20.53 19.69 3.11
C GLU A 264 -19.65 18.45 3.29
N TYR A 265 -18.88 18.10 2.25
CA TYR A 265 -17.88 17.04 2.33
C TYR A 265 -16.71 17.47 3.22
N PRO A 266 -16.06 16.53 3.94
CA PRO A 266 -14.88 16.85 4.72
C PRO A 266 -13.78 17.47 3.87
N ARG A 267 -13.14 18.53 4.37
CA ARG A 267 -12.05 19.17 3.62
C ARG A 267 -10.78 18.33 3.71
N VAL A 268 -10.19 18.07 2.54
CA VAL A 268 -8.99 17.25 2.39
C VAL A 268 -7.84 18.08 1.85
N LYS A 269 -6.67 17.92 2.47
CA LYS A 269 -5.40 18.41 1.93
C LYS A 269 -4.63 17.22 1.34
N ILE A 270 -4.35 17.28 0.05
CA ILE A 270 -3.55 16.26 -0.65
C ILE A 270 -2.11 16.76 -0.71
N GLY A 271 -1.20 16.08 -0.03
CA GLY A 271 0.25 16.26 -0.16
C GLY A 271 0.78 15.32 -1.24
N VAL A 272 1.27 15.88 -2.33
CA VAL A 272 1.88 15.18 -3.47
C VAL A 272 3.39 15.31 -3.37
N PHE A 273 4.09 14.18 -3.43
CA PHE A 273 5.55 14.12 -3.27
C PHE A 273 6.21 13.50 -4.51
N ILE A 274 7.02 14.29 -5.22
CA ILE A 274 7.81 13.88 -6.39
C ILE A 274 9.27 13.98 -6.00
N GLU A 275 9.78 12.91 -5.40
CA GLU A 275 11.10 12.91 -4.74
C GLU A 275 12.21 12.23 -5.56
N GLN A 276 11.84 11.71 -6.73
CA GLN A 276 12.74 11.08 -7.70
C GLN A 276 12.09 11.11 -9.09
N PRO A 277 12.88 10.96 -10.17
CA PRO A 277 12.33 10.86 -11.51
C PRO A 277 11.34 9.69 -11.59
N THR A 278 10.11 10.00 -11.99
CA THR A 278 9.00 9.06 -11.98
C THR A 278 8.32 9.00 -13.35
N PRO A 279 8.18 7.80 -13.96
CA PRO A 279 7.46 7.62 -15.21
C PRO A 279 6.01 8.10 -15.16
N PHE A 280 5.47 8.50 -16.31
CA PHE A 280 4.05 8.81 -16.50
C PHE A 280 3.49 9.88 -15.55
N LEU A 281 4.33 10.81 -15.07
CA LEU A 281 3.93 11.83 -14.09
C LEU A 281 2.74 12.67 -14.58
N THR A 282 2.66 12.98 -15.87
CA THR A 282 1.52 13.72 -16.45
C THR A 282 0.21 12.99 -16.19
N LYS A 283 0.18 11.65 -16.34
CA LYS A 283 -1.01 10.85 -16.04
C LYS A 283 -1.32 10.80 -14.55
N PHE A 284 -0.31 10.69 -13.70
CA PHE A 284 -0.49 10.77 -12.25
C PHE A 284 -1.19 12.08 -11.85
N LEU A 285 -0.69 13.22 -12.35
CA LEU A 285 -1.25 14.54 -12.08
C LEU A 285 -2.67 14.71 -12.64
N ASP A 286 -2.94 14.22 -13.85
CA ASP A 286 -4.28 14.24 -14.44
C ASP A 286 -5.26 13.37 -13.63
N ARG A 287 -4.82 12.22 -13.08
CA ARG A 287 -5.66 11.36 -12.23
C ARG A 287 -6.12 12.06 -10.95
N LEU A 288 -5.29 12.91 -10.34
CA LEU A 288 -5.67 13.71 -9.17
C LEU A 288 -6.89 14.61 -9.47
N LEU A 289 -6.99 15.12 -10.70
CA LEU A 289 -8.11 15.95 -11.15
C LEU A 289 -9.37 15.14 -11.50
N THR A 290 -9.29 13.81 -11.49
CA THR A 290 -10.40 12.88 -11.79
C THR A 290 -10.89 12.08 -10.59
N LEU A 291 -10.33 12.29 -9.39
CA LEU A 291 -10.82 11.65 -8.16
C LEU A 291 -12.32 11.92 -7.97
N ASP A 292 -13.07 10.93 -7.50
CA ASP A 292 -14.50 11.05 -7.23
C ASP A 292 -14.71 11.73 -5.85
N TYR A 293 -14.45 13.04 -5.82
CA TYR A 293 -14.53 13.89 -4.62
C TYR A 293 -14.78 15.36 -5.00
N PRO A 294 -15.59 16.14 -4.25
CA PRO A 294 -15.87 17.53 -4.58
C PRO A 294 -14.61 18.40 -4.64
N ARG A 295 -14.40 19.11 -5.75
CA ARG A 295 -13.14 19.85 -6.03
C ARG A 295 -12.95 21.03 -5.08
N GLU A 296 -14.04 21.64 -4.65
CA GLU A 296 -14.11 22.71 -3.67
C GLU A 296 -13.71 22.29 -2.24
N ALA A 297 -13.78 20.99 -1.94
CA ALA A 297 -13.34 20.42 -0.67
C ALA A 297 -11.87 19.97 -0.69
N LEU A 298 -11.19 20.10 -1.83
CA LEU A 298 -9.78 19.71 -1.99
C LEU A 298 -8.84 20.92 -1.95
N SER A 299 -7.70 20.73 -1.30
CA SER A 299 -6.51 21.57 -1.44
C SER A 299 -5.32 20.68 -1.77
N ILE A 300 -4.40 21.17 -2.59
CA ILE A 300 -3.21 20.41 -3.02
C ILE A 300 -1.94 21.13 -2.57
N PHE A 301 -1.05 20.39 -1.95
CA PHE A 301 0.34 20.75 -1.75
C PHE A 301 1.18 19.82 -2.64
N VAL A 302 2.04 20.37 -3.49
CA VAL A 302 2.96 19.60 -4.32
C VAL A 302 4.38 19.95 -3.92
N HIS A 303 5.17 18.95 -3.55
CA HIS A 303 6.61 19.06 -3.49
C HIS A 303 7.22 18.33 -4.69
N ASN A 304 8.07 19.04 -5.44
CA ASN A 304 8.84 18.49 -6.53
C ASN A 304 10.32 18.71 -6.27
N ASN A 305 11.06 17.63 -6.08
CA ASN A 305 12.51 17.66 -5.92
C ASN A 305 13.26 17.58 -7.27
N GLU A 306 12.55 17.27 -8.36
CA GLU A 306 13.16 16.95 -9.65
C GLU A 306 13.00 18.07 -10.68
N VAL A 307 14.12 18.66 -11.10
CA VAL A 307 14.15 19.68 -12.17
C VAL A 307 13.54 19.12 -13.47
N TYR A 308 13.77 17.83 -13.76
CA TYR A 308 13.16 17.13 -14.90
C TYR A 308 11.62 17.24 -14.91
N HIS A 309 10.99 17.28 -13.74
CA HIS A 309 9.53 17.31 -13.61
C HIS A 309 8.90 18.70 -13.58
N GLU A 310 9.67 19.78 -13.55
CA GLU A 310 9.13 21.15 -13.59
C GLU A 310 8.24 21.39 -14.82
N LYS A 311 8.63 20.85 -15.99
CA LYS A 311 7.83 20.95 -17.23
C LYS A 311 6.44 20.31 -17.10
N HIS A 312 6.35 19.21 -16.36
CA HIS A 312 5.10 18.49 -16.12
C HIS A 312 4.24 19.23 -15.10
N ILE A 313 4.85 19.72 -14.01
CA ILE A 313 4.18 20.51 -12.98
C ILE A 313 3.59 21.80 -13.56
N LYS A 314 4.33 22.49 -14.43
CA LYS A 314 3.82 23.70 -15.11
C LYS A 314 2.58 23.41 -15.94
N LYS A 315 2.60 22.32 -16.73
CA LYS A 315 1.42 21.89 -17.51
C LYS A 315 0.23 21.56 -16.60
N PHE A 316 0.47 20.86 -15.49
CA PHE A 316 -0.56 20.54 -14.51
C PHE A 316 -1.15 21.79 -13.85
N TRP A 317 -0.31 22.72 -13.39
CA TRP A 317 -0.76 23.96 -12.75
C TRP A 317 -1.72 24.75 -13.66
N GLU A 318 -1.38 24.88 -14.94
CA GLU A 318 -2.22 25.59 -15.91
C GLU A 318 -3.61 24.93 -16.07
N LYS A 319 -3.70 23.61 -16.01
CA LYS A 319 -4.98 22.87 -16.01
C LYS A 319 -5.72 23.01 -14.67
N ALA A 320 -5.00 22.88 -13.56
CA ALA A 320 -5.57 22.70 -12.23
C ALA A 320 -5.99 24.00 -11.54
N LYS A 321 -5.35 25.14 -11.84
CA LYS A 321 -5.57 26.44 -11.16
C LYS A 321 -7.01 26.94 -11.18
N ASN A 322 -7.79 26.55 -12.19
CA ASN A 322 -9.21 26.93 -12.31
C ASN A 322 -10.16 25.88 -11.73
N ILE A 323 -9.65 24.69 -11.38
CA ILE A 323 -10.43 23.55 -10.88
C ILE A 323 -10.32 23.47 -9.36
N ILE A 324 -9.10 23.66 -8.83
CA ILE A 324 -8.79 23.54 -7.40
C ILE A 324 -8.34 24.91 -6.89
N ARG A 325 -9.06 25.43 -5.88
CA ARG A 325 -8.87 26.80 -5.40
C ARG A 325 -7.53 27.03 -4.71
N ASN A 326 -7.03 26.03 -3.97
CA ASN A 326 -5.83 26.16 -3.16
C ASN A 326 -4.81 25.11 -3.56
N ILE A 327 -3.85 25.52 -4.39
CA ILE A 327 -2.71 24.71 -4.81
C ILE A 327 -1.44 25.46 -4.38
N LYS A 328 -0.59 24.80 -3.60
CA LYS A 328 0.75 25.28 -3.23
C LYS A 328 1.79 24.34 -3.86
N ILE A 329 2.71 24.89 -4.64
CA ILE A 329 3.82 24.14 -5.24
C ILE A 329 5.12 24.61 -4.58
N VAL A 330 5.97 23.67 -4.23
CA VAL A 330 7.34 23.86 -3.74
C VAL A 330 8.25 23.11 -4.70
N GLY A 331 9.10 23.84 -5.41
CA GLY A 331 9.99 23.27 -6.43
C GLY A 331 11.38 22.92 -5.89
N PRO A 332 12.25 22.40 -6.78
CA PRO A 332 13.60 21.94 -6.42
C PRO A 332 14.49 23.08 -5.89
N GLU A 333 14.19 24.33 -6.23
CA GLU A 333 14.93 25.53 -5.83
C GLU A 333 14.97 25.76 -4.32
N GLU A 334 13.98 25.24 -3.58
CA GLU A 334 13.91 25.35 -2.12
C GLU A 334 14.83 24.34 -1.40
N ASN A 335 15.37 23.36 -2.13
CA ASN A 335 16.36 22.38 -1.67
C ASN A 335 15.96 21.70 -0.33
N LEU A 336 14.70 21.29 -0.22
CA LEU A 336 14.19 20.57 0.94
C LEU A 336 14.51 19.07 0.82
N SER A 337 14.91 18.46 1.93
CA SER A 337 14.92 17.00 2.01
C SER A 337 13.50 16.44 1.94
N GLN A 338 13.37 15.17 1.51
CA GLN A 338 12.08 14.46 1.50
C GLN A 338 11.35 14.55 2.85
N ALA A 339 12.10 14.45 3.96
CA ALA A 339 11.54 14.52 5.30
C ALA A 339 11.01 15.92 5.64
N GLU A 340 11.74 16.98 5.28
CA GLU A 340 11.30 18.37 5.49
C GLU A 340 10.06 18.70 4.66
N ALA A 341 10.01 18.26 3.41
CA ALA A 341 8.86 18.42 2.53
C ALA A 341 7.62 17.71 3.08
N ARG A 342 7.75 16.45 3.52
CA ARG A 342 6.65 15.68 4.13
C ARG A 342 6.18 16.28 5.45
N ASN A 343 7.11 16.71 6.31
CA ASN A 343 6.77 17.46 7.52
C ASN A 343 6.00 18.76 7.18
N MET A 344 6.42 19.50 6.16
CA MET A 344 5.74 20.73 5.72
C MET A 344 4.32 20.44 5.23
N GLY A 345 4.15 19.46 4.33
CA GLY A 345 2.84 19.08 3.79
C GLY A 345 1.86 18.68 4.89
N MET A 346 2.31 17.86 5.85
CA MET A 346 1.51 17.43 7.00
C MET A 346 1.22 18.59 7.97
N ASP A 347 2.19 19.48 8.23
CA ASP A 347 2.01 20.62 9.13
C ASP A 347 1.02 21.66 8.57
N LEU A 348 0.95 21.80 7.24
CA LEU A 348 -0.07 22.64 6.58
C LEU A 348 -1.50 22.15 6.84
N CYS A 349 -1.73 20.85 7.08
CA CYS A 349 -3.03 20.35 7.53
C CYS A 349 -3.17 20.48 9.05
N ARG A 350 -2.10 20.24 9.81
CA ARG A 350 -2.10 20.36 11.28
C ARG A 350 -2.51 21.76 11.73
N GLN A 351 -1.96 22.80 11.11
CA GLN A 351 -2.21 24.20 11.47
C GLN A 351 -3.59 24.69 11.03
N ASP A 352 -4.16 24.09 9.98
CA ASP A 352 -5.48 24.46 9.45
C ASP A 352 -6.58 23.67 10.16
N LYS A 353 -7.34 24.35 11.03
CA LYS A 353 -8.46 23.73 11.76
C LYS A 353 -9.58 23.23 10.83
N THR A 354 -9.68 23.75 9.61
CA THR A 354 -10.66 23.30 8.62
C THR A 354 -10.19 22.05 7.87
N CYS A 355 -8.90 21.69 7.95
CA CYS A 355 -8.40 20.44 7.38
C CYS A 355 -8.82 19.25 8.24
N GLU A 356 -9.75 18.45 7.72
CA GLU A 356 -10.27 17.27 8.40
C GLU A 356 -9.47 16.00 8.06
N TYR A 357 -8.92 15.93 6.86
CA TYR A 357 -8.06 14.82 6.43
C TYR A 357 -6.85 15.29 5.63
N TYR A 358 -5.74 14.60 5.80
CA TYR A 358 -4.51 14.76 5.04
C TYR A 358 -4.22 13.49 4.26
N LEU A 359 -4.26 13.55 2.93
CA LEU A 359 -3.86 12.45 2.05
C LEU A 359 -2.42 12.71 1.60
N SER A 360 -1.48 11.88 2.02
CA SER A 360 -0.13 11.83 1.43
C SER A 360 -0.17 10.88 0.25
N ILE A 361 0.40 11.27 -0.89
CA ILE A 361 0.54 10.43 -2.08
C ILE A 361 1.84 10.73 -2.82
N ASP A 362 2.57 9.68 -3.12
CA ASP A 362 3.83 9.72 -3.88
C ASP A 362 3.55 9.54 -5.37
N ALA A 363 4.44 10.11 -6.19
CA ALA A 363 4.29 10.13 -7.65
C ALA A 363 4.26 8.74 -8.30
N ASP A 364 4.82 7.73 -7.64
CA ASP A 364 4.89 6.34 -8.13
C ASP A 364 3.62 5.53 -7.86
N VAL A 365 2.60 6.13 -7.25
CA VAL A 365 1.28 5.53 -7.03
C VAL A 365 0.36 5.83 -8.20
N VAL A 366 -0.12 4.81 -8.92
CA VAL A 366 -1.21 5.00 -9.88
C VAL A 366 -2.53 4.51 -9.30
N LEU A 367 -3.39 5.48 -8.97
CA LEU A 367 -4.76 5.22 -8.54
C LEU A 367 -5.61 4.92 -9.76
N THR A 368 -6.10 3.68 -9.86
CA THR A 368 -7.06 3.27 -10.89
C THR A 368 -8.50 3.44 -10.41
N ASN A 369 -8.71 3.45 -9.11
CA ASN A 369 -10.03 3.64 -8.51
C ASN A 369 -10.25 5.12 -8.13
N PRO A 370 -11.11 5.87 -8.84
CA PRO A 370 -11.35 7.28 -8.53
C PRO A 370 -12.02 7.48 -7.15
N LYS A 371 -12.67 6.45 -6.59
CA LYS A 371 -13.35 6.50 -5.28
C LYS A 371 -12.41 6.29 -4.09
N THR A 372 -11.10 6.13 -4.32
CA THR A 372 -10.12 5.81 -3.28
C THR A 372 -10.23 6.74 -2.07
N LEU A 373 -10.23 8.06 -2.28
CA LEU A 373 -10.29 9.02 -1.18
C LEU A 373 -11.58 8.88 -0.35
N ARG A 374 -12.71 8.72 -1.03
CA ARG A 374 -14.02 8.52 -0.39
C ARG A 374 -14.02 7.27 0.48
N ILE A 375 -13.59 6.13 -0.08
CA ILE A 375 -13.53 4.84 0.61
C ILE A 375 -12.64 4.93 1.86
N LEU A 376 -11.48 5.58 1.77
CA LEU A 376 -10.57 5.72 2.91
C LEU A 376 -11.16 6.59 4.03
N ILE A 377 -11.87 7.66 3.69
CA ILE A 377 -12.54 8.52 4.69
C ILE A 377 -13.69 7.76 5.36
N GLU A 378 -14.52 7.04 4.58
CA GLU A 378 -15.64 6.24 5.10
C GLU A 378 -15.17 5.22 6.13
N GLN A 379 -13.95 4.69 6.01
CA GLN A 379 -13.38 3.74 6.97
C GLN A 379 -13.10 4.33 8.37
N ASN A 380 -13.15 5.66 8.55
CA ASN A 380 -13.06 6.33 9.85
C ASN A 380 -11.89 5.85 10.73
N ARG A 381 -10.70 5.74 10.15
CA ARG A 381 -9.48 5.39 10.88
C ARG A 381 -8.61 6.63 11.06
N LYS A 382 -7.82 6.65 12.14
CA LYS A 382 -6.84 7.72 12.38
C LYS A 382 -5.81 7.80 11.27
N ILE A 383 -5.29 6.63 10.87
CA ILE A 383 -4.34 6.47 9.78
C ILE A 383 -4.74 5.24 8.96
N ILE A 384 -4.94 5.40 7.65
CA ILE A 384 -5.28 4.31 6.75
C ILE A 384 -4.67 4.48 5.36
N ALA A 385 -4.14 3.40 4.81
CA ALA A 385 -3.60 3.31 3.46
C ALA A 385 -4.46 2.37 2.59
N PRO A 386 -4.66 2.68 1.29
CA PRO A 386 -5.13 1.70 0.33
C PRO A 386 -3.98 0.76 -0.05
N LEU A 387 -4.27 -0.54 -0.21
CA LEU A 387 -3.29 -1.47 -0.75
C LEU A 387 -3.04 -1.18 -2.22
N VAL A 388 -1.78 -0.89 -2.54
CA VAL A 388 -1.26 -0.81 -3.92
C VAL A 388 -0.04 -1.72 -4.05
N THR A 389 0.04 -2.43 -5.17
CA THR A 389 1.06 -3.45 -5.43
C THR A 389 1.78 -3.15 -6.74
N ARG A 390 3.05 -3.57 -6.84
CA ARG A 390 3.76 -3.54 -8.13
C ARG A 390 3.22 -4.65 -9.01
N HIS A 391 2.88 -4.32 -10.25
CA HIS A 391 2.24 -5.26 -11.18
C HIS A 391 3.06 -6.56 -11.33
N GLY A 392 2.38 -7.72 -11.20
CA GLY A 392 2.99 -9.04 -11.32
C GLY A 392 3.96 -9.42 -10.19
N LYS A 393 4.05 -8.63 -9.11
CA LYS A 393 4.99 -8.84 -7.99
C LYS A 393 4.26 -8.77 -6.65
N LEU A 394 4.91 -9.25 -5.58
CA LEU A 394 4.40 -9.15 -4.22
C LEU A 394 4.73 -7.82 -3.52
N TRP A 395 5.67 -7.05 -4.07
CA TRP A 395 6.07 -5.76 -3.51
C TRP A 395 4.87 -4.81 -3.44
N SER A 396 4.60 -4.29 -2.25
CA SER A 396 3.45 -3.45 -1.94
C SER A 396 3.83 -2.33 -0.96
N ASN A 397 2.91 -1.39 -0.75
CA ASN A 397 3.11 -0.22 0.10
C ASN A 397 2.94 -0.48 1.62
N PHE A 398 3.12 -1.72 2.09
CA PHE A 398 3.06 -2.04 3.52
C PHE A 398 3.98 -3.19 3.92
N TRP A 399 4.34 -3.26 5.20
CA TRP A 399 4.97 -4.44 5.80
C TRP A 399 4.04 -5.03 6.85
N GLY A 400 3.90 -6.36 6.86
CA GLY A 400 3.08 -7.05 7.85
C GLY A 400 3.81 -7.35 9.17
N ALA A 401 5.15 -7.34 9.17
CA ALA A 401 5.97 -7.60 10.35
C ALA A 401 7.25 -6.74 10.32
N LEU A 402 7.93 -6.66 11.47
CA LEU A 402 9.26 -6.06 11.60
C LEU A 402 10.25 -7.09 12.12
N SER A 403 11.48 -7.01 11.64
CA SER A 403 12.63 -7.67 12.24
C SER A 403 12.94 -7.07 13.63
N PRO A 404 13.75 -7.73 14.48
CA PRO A 404 14.17 -7.19 15.77
C PRO A 404 14.83 -5.80 15.67
N ASP A 405 15.49 -5.49 14.56
CA ASP A 405 16.13 -4.20 14.29
C ASP A 405 15.16 -3.13 13.76
N GLY A 406 13.88 -3.48 13.60
CA GLY A 406 12.83 -2.57 13.14
C GLY A 406 12.70 -2.41 11.62
N TYR A 407 13.46 -3.20 10.84
CA TYR A 407 13.39 -3.25 9.37
C TYR A 407 12.37 -4.29 8.86
N TYR A 408 12.20 -4.37 7.55
CA TYR A 408 11.29 -5.30 6.87
C TYR A 408 11.39 -6.73 7.40
N ALA A 409 10.24 -7.30 7.74
CA ALA A 409 10.04 -8.73 7.83
C ALA A 409 8.70 -9.10 7.18
N ARG A 410 8.65 -10.30 6.58
CA ARG A 410 7.40 -10.82 6.01
C ARG A 410 6.55 -11.43 7.12
N SER A 411 5.30 -11.00 7.27
CA SER A 411 4.32 -11.67 8.14
C SER A 411 3.79 -12.94 7.49
N GLU A 412 3.26 -13.83 8.32
CA GLU A 412 2.65 -15.10 7.90
C GLU A 412 1.51 -14.90 6.88
N ASP A 413 0.74 -13.82 7.02
CA ASP A 413 -0.44 -13.50 6.20
C ASP A 413 -0.18 -12.50 5.05
N TYR A 414 1.07 -12.06 4.87
CA TYR A 414 1.40 -11.01 3.89
C TYR A 414 0.95 -11.36 2.46
N VAL A 415 1.28 -12.57 2.01
CA VAL A 415 0.97 -13.03 0.64
C VAL A 415 -0.54 -13.13 0.44
N ASP A 416 -1.25 -13.64 1.45
CA ASP A 416 -2.70 -13.77 1.42
C ASP A 416 -3.41 -12.42 1.33
N ILE A 417 -2.89 -11.39 2.02
CA ILE A 417 -3.42 -10.02 1.95
C ILE A 417 -3.12 -9.41 0.57
N VAL A 418 -1.88 -9.55 0.07
CA VAL A 418 -1.45 -8.97 -1.22
C VAL A 418 -2.19 -9.57 -2.41
N GLN A 419 -2.46 -10.88 -2.38
CA GLN A 419 -3.16 -11.59 -3.45
C GLN A 419 -4.69 -11.53 -3.35
N GLY A 420 -5.24 -10.94 -2.28
CA GLY A 420 -6.68 -10.87 -2.05
C GLY A 420 -7.32 -12.18 -1.57
N ASN A 421 -6.53 -13.16 -1.10
CA ASN A 421 -7.05 -14.36 -0.44
C ASN A 421 -7.70 -14.02 0.91
N ARG A 422 -7.16 -13.00 1.59
CA ARG A 422 -7.74 -12.42 2.81
C ARG A 422 -8.01 -10.95 2.58
N VAL A 423 -9.29 -10.58 2.54
CA VAL A 423 -9.74 -9.21 2.29
C VAL A 423 -10.26 -8.56 3.59
N GLY A 424 -9.81 -7.35 3.89
CA GLY A 424 -10.16 -6.64 5.12
C GLY A 424 -9.43 -5.31 5.33
N VAL A 425 -9.43 -4.87 6.58
CA VAL A 425 -8.73 -3.68 7.09
C VAL A 425 -7.79 -4.15 8.19
N TRP A 426 -6.50 -4.02 7.95
CA TRP A 426 -5.45 -4.70 8.72
C TRP A 426 -4.61 -3.69 9.48
N ASN A 427 -4.48 -3.86 10.80
CA ASN A 427 -3.52 -3.10 11.59
C ASN A 427 -2.10 -3.60 11.30
N ILE A 428 -1.23 -2.71 10.83
CA ILE A 428 0.09 -3.01 10.28
C ILE A 428 1.18 -2.14 10.92
N PRO A 429 2.43 -2.63 10.98
CA PRO A 429 3.54 -1.87 11.56
C PRO A 429 4.13 -0.80 10.64
N TYR A 430 3.96 -0.89 9.32
CA TYR A 430 4.58 0.04 8.36
C TYR A 430 3.73 0.19 7.10
N MET A 431 3.60 1.44 6.63
CA MET A 431 2.95 1.83 5.38
C MET A 431 3.81 2.91 4.68
N ALA A 432 3.69 3.01 3.36
CA ALA A 432 4.40 3.99 2.54
C ALA A 432 3.56 4.41 1.33
N ASN A 433 4.11 5.31 0.49
CA ASN A 433 3.60 5.78 -0.80
C ASN A 433 2.25 6.51 -0.79
N ILE A 434 1.21 5.96 -0.16
CA ILE A 434 -0.12 6.57 -0.05
C ILE A 434 -0.79 6.22 1.27
N TYR A 435 -1.24 7.25 1.99
CA TYR A 435 -1.98 7.10 3.24
C TYR A 435 -2.78 8.36 3.57
N LEU A 436 -3.92 8.14 4.23
CA LEU A 436 -4.82 9.15 4.74
C LEU A 436 -4.66 9.25 6.26
N ILE A 437 -4.47 10.47 6.77
CA ILE A 437 -4.41 10.78 8.20
C ILE A 437 -5.56 11.70 8.57
N LYS A 438 -6.27 11.39 9.65
CA LYS A 438 -7.30 12.27 10.22
C LYS A 438 -6.63 13.51 10.82
N GLY A 439 -7.06 14.70 10.41
CA GLY A 439 -6.49 15.97 10.85
C GLY A 439 -6.58 16.17 12.37
N GLN A 440 -7.61 15.62 13.02
CA GLN A 440 -7.71 15.62 14.48
C GLN A 440 -6.56 14.85 15.15
N THR A 441 -6.14 13.72 14.57
CA THR A 441 -4.99 12.94 15.09
C THR A 441 -3.72 13.77 15.02
N LEU A 442 -3.49 14.52 13.94
CA LEU A 442 -2.36 15.47 13.82
C LEU A 442 -2.37 16.58 14.87
N ARG A 443 -3.55 16.99 15.36
CA ARG A 443 -3.67 18.09 16.33
C ARG A 443 -3.70 17.63 17.79
N SER A 444 -4.10 16.38 18.05
CA SER A 444 -4.34 15.87 19.41
C SER A 444 -3.33 14.82 19.88
N GLU A 445 -2.88 13.94 18.98
CA GLU A 445 -1.99 12.81 19.29
C GLU A 445 -0.59 13.03 18.69
N MET A 446 -0.52 13.55 17.47
CA MET A 446 0.72 13.78 16.72
C MET A 446 1.05 15.29 16.60
N LYS A 447 1.25 15.94 17.75
CA LYS A 447 1.39 17.41 17.87
C LYS A 447 2.72 17.99 17.38
N GLU A 448 3.79 17.21 17.46
CA GLU A 448 5.12 17.66 17.06
C GLU A 448 5.19 17.84 15.55
N LYS A 449 6.09 18.70 15.08
CA LYS A 449 6.24 18.93 13.65
C LYS A 449 7.01 17.81 12.95
N ASN A 450 7.93 17.18 13.67
CA ASN A 450 9.05 16.47 13.09
C ASN A 450 8.88 14.95 13.21
N TYR A 451 8.03 14.36 12.36
CA TYR A 451 7.77 12.91 12.40
C TYR A 451 8.45 12.13 11.28
N PHE A 452 8.90 12.81 10.24
CA PHE A 452 9.63 12.19 9.13
C PHE A 452 11.16 12.22 9.32
N MET A 453 11.66 12.84 10.39
CA MET A 453 13.09 12.88 10.71
C MET A 453 13.38 12.12 12.00
N ARG A 454 14.10 11.01 11.90
CA ARG A 454 14.55 10.24 13.06
C ARG A 454 15.77 9.40 12.75
N ASP A 455 16.84 9.58 13.54
CA ASP A 455 18.08 8.82 13.43
C ASP A 455 18.61 8.81 11.98
N LYS A 456 18.85 7.61 11.43
CA LYS A 456 19.21 7.35 10.02
C LYS A 456 18.10 6.59 9.28
N LEU A 457 16.87 6.61 9.80
CA LEU A 457 15.73 5.94 9.16
C LEU A 457 15.29 6.73 7.93
N ASP A 458 14.77 6.03 6.92
CA ASP A 458 14.05 6.72 5.85
C ASP A 458 12.78 7.42 6.40
N PRO A 459 12.27 8.44 5.69
CA PRO A 459 11.15 9.24 6.17
C PRO A 459 9.90 8.44 6.55
N ASP A 460 9.55 7.40 5.78
CA ASP A 460 8.35 6.61 6.01
C ASP A 460 8.53 5.67 7.21
N MET A 461 9.72 5.08 7.38
CA MET A 461 10.08 4.33 8.58
C MET A 461 10.03 5.23 9.83
N ALA A 462 10.52 6.46 9.72
CA ALA A 462 10.47 7.44 10.82
C ALA A 462 9.03 7.76 11.23
N LEU A 463 8.15 8.08 10.26
CA LEU A 463 6.73 8.32 10.51
C LEU A 463 6.08 7.12 11.21
N CYS A 464 6.25 5.93 10.63
CA CYS A 464 5.64 4.71 11.15
C CYS A 464 6.14 4.37 12.55
N ARG A 465 7.44 4.55 12.83
CA ARG A 465 8.00 4.34 14.17
C ARG A 465 7.42 5.32 15.19
N ASN A 466 7.33 6.61 14.84
CA ASN A 466 6.75 7.62 15.70
C ASN A 466 5.27 7.32 16.01
N ALA A 467 4.47 6.93 15.00
CA ALA A 467 3.08 6.52 15.21
C ALA A 467 2.95 5.32 16.16
N ARG A 468 3.80 4.29 16.00
CA ARG A 468 3.82 3.10 16.87
C ARG A 468 4.17 3.45 18.32
N GLU A 469 5.16 4.31 18.54
CA GLU A 469 5.57 4.73 19.90
C GLU A 469 4.49 5.57 20.61
N MET A 470 3.65 6.27 19.83
CA MET A 470 2.47 6.99 20.35
C MET A 470 1.24 6.10 20.54
N GLY A 471 1.31 4.83 20.13
CA GLY A 471 0.17 3.91 20.19
C GLY A 471 -0.95 4.23 19.19
N VAL A 472 -0.63 4.97 18.12
CA VAL A 472 -1.56 5.25 17.02
C VAL A 472 -1.46 4.10 16.02
N PHE A 473 -2.58 3.42 15.77
CA PHE A 473 -2.63 2.32 14.81
C PHE A 473 -2.62 2.83 13.38
N MET A 474 -1.91 2.09 12.53
CA MET A 474 -1.87 2.30 11.09
C MET A 474 -2.57 1.14 10.42
N TYR A 475 -3.47 1.44 9.50
CA TYR A 475 -4.27 0.44 8.82
C TYR A 475 -3.96 0.36 7.33
N ILE A 476 -4.00 -0.82 6.74
CA ILE A 476 -4.05 -1.03 5.28
C ILE A 476 -5.39 -1.67 4.93
N THR A 477 -6.04 -1.21 3.87
CA THR A 477 -7.27 -1.82 3.34
C THR A 477 -7.03 -2.42 1.97
N ASN A 478 -7.44 -3.66 1.77
CA ASN A 478 -7.47 -4.34 0.47
C ASN A 478 -8.90 -4.75 0.07
N ARG A 479 -9.91 -4.08 0.64
CA ARG A 479 -11.34 -4.32 0.36
C ARG A 479 -11.76 -4.01 -1.08
N HIS A 480 -10.97 -3.20 -1.76
CA HIS A 480 -11.17 -2.84 -3.16
C HIS A 480 -9.81 -2.88 -3.86
N GLU A 481 -9.85 -3.02 -5.18
CA GLU A 481 -8.70 -2.65 -5.99
C GLU A 481 -8.62 -1.12 -6.05
N PHE A 482 -7.50 -0.57 -5.58
CA PHE A 482 -7.28 0.88 -5.52
C PHE A 482 -6.36 1.38 -6.64
N GLY A 483 -5.35 0.59 -6.97
CA GLY A 483 -4.26 1.02 -7.83
C GLY A 483 -3.08 0.07 -7.81
N ARG A 484 -1.96 0.58 -8.31
CA ARG A 484 -0.68 -0.14 -8.40
C ARG A 484 0.49 0.81 -8.18
N LEU A 485 1.67 0.24 -7.97
CA LEU A 485 2.93 0.97 -7.87
C LEU A 485 3.73 0.86 -9.17
N LEU A 486 4.25 2.00 -9.63
CA LEU A 486 5.22 2.07 -10.72
C LEU A 486 6.59 1.55 -10.27
N SER A 487 7.34 1.04 -11.23
CA SER A 487 8.80 0.94 -11.12
C SER A 487 9.42 2.28 -11.45
N THR A 488 10.15 2.86 -10.49
CA THR A 488 11.06 3.99 -10.75
C THR A 488 12.53 3.54 -10.85
N ALA A 489 12.78 2.23 -10.69
CA ALA A 489 14.12 1.67 -10.77
C ALA A 489 14.69 1.88 -12.17
N ASN A 490 15.90 2.44 -12.23
CA ASN A 490 16.62 2.70 -13.48
C ASN A 490 15.88 3.61 -14.46
N TYR A 491 14.95 4.47 -14.00
CA TYR A 491 14.30 5.42 -14.89
C TYR A 491 15.30 6.46 -15.41
N ASN A 492 15.57 6.41 -16.70
CA ASN A 492 16.47 7.32 -17.38
C ASN A 492 15.71 8.59 -17.81
N THR A 493 16.34 9.76 -17.66
CA THR A 493 15.80 11.06 -18.06
C THR A 493 16.53 11.69 -19.25
N SER A 494 17.37 10.92 -19.97
CA SER A 494 18.21 11.42 -21.08
C SER A 494 17.50 11.61 -22.42
N HIS A 495 16.33 11.01 -22.60
CA HIS A 495 15.52 11.14 -23.82
C HIS A 495 14.56 12.33 -23.72
N TYR A 496 14.07 12.79 -24.87
CA TYR A 496 13.10 13.88 -24.89
C TYR A 496 11.77 13.43 -24.26
N ASN A 497 11.32 12.24 -24.65
CA ASN A 497 10.14 11.52 -24.16
C ASN A 497 10.52 10.15 -23.54
N ASN A 498 11.04 10.17 -22.31
CA ASN A 498 11.57 8.99 -21.61
C ASN A 498 10.54 7.88 -21.34
N ASP A 499 9.25 8.22 -21.25
CA ASP A 499 8.19 7.25 -21.00
C ASP A 499 8.06 6.22 -22.16
N LEU A 500 8.52 6.55 -23.38
CA LEU A 500 8.55 5.62 -24.52
C LEU A 500 9.36 4.35 -24.23
N TRP A 501 10.39 4.43 -23.37
CA TRP A 501 11.25 3.31 -23.00
C TRP A 501 10.69 2.45 -21.85
N GLN A 502 9.51 2.77 -21.32
CA GLN A 502 8.97 2.12 -20.11
C GLN A 502 8.19 0.83 -20.37
N ILE A 503 8.22 0.29 -21.59
CA ILE A 503 7.46 -0.91 -21.98
C ILE A 503 7.81 -2.14 -21.14
N PHE A 504 9.06 -2.27 -20.65
CA PHE A 504 9.49 -3.40 -19.84
C PHE A 504 9.24 -3.21 -18.34
N GLU A 505 9.57 -2.03 -17.82
CA GLU A 505 9.50 -1.77 -16.38
C GLU A 505 8.06 -1.53 -15.89
N ASN A 506 7.24 -0.90 -16.75
CA ASN A 506 5.87 -0.49 -16.46
C ASN A 506 4.92 -0.83 -17.63
N PRO A 507 4.79 -2.11 -18.04
CA PRO A 507 4.08 -2.51 -19.26
C PRO A 507 2.60 -2.11 -19.29
N VAL A 508 1.93 -2.14 -18.14
CA VAL A 508 0.50 -1.80 -18.03
C VAL A 508 0.28 -0.31 -18.29
N ASP A 509 1.07 0.54 -17.63
CA ASP A 509 1.02 1.99 -17.77
C ASP A 509 1.50 2.45 -19.15
N TRP A 510 2.53 1.78 -19.70
CA TRP A 510 2.98 1.99 -21.07
C TRP A 510 1.86 1.66 -22.07
N LYS A 511 1.20 0.51 -21.93
CA LYS A 511 0.06 0.12 -22.77
C LYS A 511 -1.09 1.12 -22.68
N GLU A 512 -1.49 1.51 -21.47
CA GLU A 512 -2.54 2.51 -21.27
C GLU A 512 -2.19 3.87 -21.90
N THR A 513 -0.91 4.19 -22.07
CA THR A 513 -0.43 5.48 -22.61
C THR A 513 -0.28 5.44 -24.12
N TYR A 514 0.32 4.37 -24.64
CA TYR A 514 0.84 4.33 -26.00
C TYR A 514 0.05 3.44 -26.95
N ILE A 515 -0.71 2.48 -26.45
CA ILE A 515 -1.54 1.61 -27.29
C ILE A 515 -2.92 2.23 -27.47
N ASN A 516 -3.44 2.13 -28.68
CA ASN A 516 -4.76 2.63 -29.02
C ASN A 516 -5.83 1.97 -28.11
N PRO A 517 -6.75 2.73 -27.49
CA PRO A 517 -7.80 2.16 -26.63
C PRO A 517 -8.69 1.12 -27.33
N ASN A 518 -8.83 1.20 -28.66
CA ASN A 518 -9.59 0.24 -29.45
C ASN A 518 -8.76 -0.99 -29.89
N TYR A 519 -7.47 -1.08 -29.58
CA TYR A 519 -6.63 -2.22 -29.95
C TYR A 519 -7.24 -3.56 -29.49
N SER A 520 -7.71 -3.65 -28.24
CA SER A 520 -8.31 -4.89 -27.72
C SER A 520 -9.55 -5.33 -28.51
N LYS A 521 -10.29 -4.38 -29.12
CA LYS A 521 -11.47 -4.66 -29.94
C LYS A 521 -11.14 -5.35 -31.26
N ILE A 522 -9.88 -5.38 -31.68
CA ILE A 522 -9.41 -6.21 -32.81
C ILE A 522 -9.80 -7.66 -32.57
N PHE A 523 -9.65 -8.15 -31.34
CA PHE A 523 -9.84 -9.56 -31.01
C PHE A 523 -11.29 -9.90 -30.64
N THR A 524 -12.10 -8.92 -30.23
CA THR A 524 -13.49 -9.14 -29.81
C THR A 524 -14.52 -8.72 -30.87
N ASP A 525 -14.35 -7.55 -31.47
CA ASP A 525 -15.37 -6.88 -32.29
C ASP A 525 -15.01 -6.86 -33.79
N ASN A 526 -13.87 -7.48 -34.13
CA ASN A 526 -13.34 -7.61 -35.48
C ASN A 526 -13.27 -6.30 -36.28
N ILE A 527 -12.77 -5.23 -35.64
CA ILE A 527 -12.61 -3.89 -36.25
C ILE A 527 -11.48 -3.79 -37.30
N VAL A 528 -10.87 -4.92 -37.68
CA VAL A 528 -9.79 -4.95 -38.68
C VAL A 528 -10.41 -4.80 -40.06
N GLU A 529 -9.92 -3.85 -40.82
CA GLU A 529 -10.34 -3.63 -42.21
C GLU A 529 -9.36 -4.28 -43.19
N GLN A 530 -9.82 -4.57 -44.40
CA GLN A 530 -8.99 -5.09 -45.48
C GLN A 530 -9.15 -4.20 -46.73
N PRO A 531 -8.53 -3.01 -46.77
CA PRO A 531 -8.73 -2.05 -47.85
C PRO A 531 -8.25 -2.55 -49.22
N CYS A 532 -7.25 -3.44 -49.26
CA CYS A 532 -6.75 -4.10 -50.47
C CYS A 532 -6.61 -5.61 -50.21
N PRO A 533 -6.58 -6.46 -51.26
CA PRO A 533 -6.35 -7.90 -51.11
C PRO A 533 -5.10 -8.16 -50.27
N ASP A 534 -5.23 -8.97 -49.22
CA ASP A 534 -4.18 -9.31 -48.24
C ASP A 534 -3.45 -8.11 -47.58
N VAL A 535 -4.10 -6.93 -47.55
CA VAL A 535 -3.64 -5.77 -46.79
C VAL A 535 -4.62 -5.49 -45.66
N PHE A 536 -4.20 -5.74 -44.43
CA PHE A 536 -5.04 -5.58 -43.23
C PHE A 536 -4.73 -4.26 -42.53
N TRP A 537 -5.74 -3.57 -42.02
CA TRP A 537 -5.61 -2.23 -41.44
C TRP A 537 -6.31 -2.15 -40.08
N PHE A 538 -5.57 -1.77 -39.04
CA PHE A 538 -6.03 -1.84 -37.65
C PHE A 538 -5.42 -0.74 -36.76
N PRO A 539 -6.10 -0.34 -35.67
CA PRO A 539 -5.55 0.64 -34.73
C PRO A 539 -4.45 0.01 -33.86
N ILE A 540 -3.35 0.73 -33.64
CA ILE A 540 -2.22 0.23 -32.84
C ILE A 540 -1.74 1.25 -31.81
N PHE A 541 -1.49 2.49 -32.21
CA PHE A 541 -0.95 3.53 -31.35
C PHE A 541 -2.01 4.56 -30.95
N SER A 542 -1.83 5.12 -29.76
CA SER A 542 -2.53 6.33 -29.33
C SER A 542 -1.96 7.56 -30.05
N ASP A 543 -2.69 8.68 -29.99
CA ASP A 543 -2.17 9.94 -30.52
C ASP A 543 -0.88 10.36 -29.79
N THR A 544 -0.82 10.15 -28.48
CA THR A 544 0.37 10.42 -27.65
C THR A 544 1.59 9.62 -28.10
N ALA A 545 1.44 8.32 -28.40
CA ALA A 545 2.55 7.51 -28.93
C ALA A 545 3.09 8.07 -30.23
N CYS A 546 2.19 8.48 -31.12
CA CYS A 546 2.57 9.01 -32.42
C CYS A 546 3.29 10.36 -32.29
N ASP A 547 2.76 11.26 -31.47
CA ASP A 547 3.34 12.59 -31.24
C ASP A 547 4.70 12.48 -30.56
N GLU A 548 4.79 11.73 -29.46
CA GLU A 548 6.04 11.61 -28.71
C GLU A 548 7.14 10.90 -29.51
N LEU A 549 6.80 9.93 -30.35
CA LEU A 549 7.75 9.27 -31.25
C LEU A 549 8.26 10.25 -32.32
N VAL A 550 7.38 11.05 -32.93
CA VAL A 550 7.79 12.07 -33.92
C VAL A 550 8.68 13.13 -33.28
N GLU A 551 8.31 13.61 -32.08
CA GLU A 551 9.11 14.58 -31.32
C GLU A 551 10.51 14.05 -31.01
N GLU A 552 10.63 12.78 -30.60
CA GLU A 552 11.93 12.15 -30.31
C GLU A 552 12.79 12.03 -31.59
N MET A 553 12.19 11.66 -32.72
CA MET A 553 12.88 11.55 -34.01
C MET A 553 13.36 12.93 -34.51
N GLU A 554 12.52 13.96 -34.41
CA GLU A 554 12.91 15.34 -34.76
C GLU A 554 13.95 15.91 -33.80
N HIS A 555 13.89 15.55 -32.51
CA HIS A 555 14.91 15.94 -31.53
C HIS A 555 16.28 15.33 -31.87
N PHE A 556 16.31 14.06 -32.29
CA PHE A 556 17.55 13.43 -32.76
C PHE A 556 18.07 14.10 -34.05
N GLY A 557 17.18 14.39 -35.00
CA GLY A 557 17.43 15.27 -36.14
C GLY A 557 18.38 14.75 -37.23
N GLN A 558 19.08 13.62 -37.03
CA GLN A 558 20.03 13.07 -38.00
C GLN A 558 19.35 12.16 -39.03
N TRP A 559 18.50 12.74 -39.87
CA TRP A 559 17.78 12.07 -40.96
C TRP A 559 18.72 11.69 -42.13
N SER A 560 18.51 10.53 -42.77
CA SER A 560 19.39 9.98 -43.83
C SER A 560 19.54 10.87 -45.08
N GLY A 561 18.50 11.65 -45.40
CA GLY A 561 18.36 12.40 -46.64
C GLY A 561 18.05 11.55 -47.88
N GLY A 562 17.65 10.28 -47.73
CA GLY A 562 17.17 9.42 -48.82
C GLY A 562 18.25 9.05 -49.84
N LYS A 563 19.50 8.85 -49.40
CA LYS A 563 20.64 8.50 -50.26
C LYS A 563 20.92 7.00 -50.25
N HIS A 564 21.32 6.45 -51.41
CA HIS A 564 21.65 5.03 -51.57
C HIS A 564 22.82 4.53 -50.72
N GLN A 565 23.72 5.41 -50.30
CA GLN A 565 24.81 5.08 -49.40
C GLN A 565 24.47 5.60 -48.02
N ASP A 566 24.36 4.67 -47.07
CA ASP A 566 24.07 4.98 -45.69
C ASP A 566 25.05 4.22 -44.78
N SER A 567 25.99 4.96 -44.20
CA SER A 567 27.00 4.42 -43.29
C SER A 567 26.43 3.97 -41.94
N ARG A 568 25.15 4.23 -41.67
CA ARG A 568 24.47 3.93 -40.40
C ARG A 568 23.80 2.55 -40.40
N ILE A 569 23.65 1.91 -41.58
CA ILE A 569 23.10 0.56 -41.73
C ILE A 569 24.20 -0.48 -42.01
N SER A 570 23.98 -1.73 -41.56
CA SER A 570 24.92 -2.82 -41.80
C SER A 570 24.94 -3.18 -43.29
N GLY A 571 26.07 -2.96 -43.96
CA GLY A 571 26.23 -3.19 -45.40
C GLY A 571 26.37 -1.92 -46.25
N GLY A 572 26.08 -0.73 -45.70
CA GLY A 572 26.44 0.56 -46.31
C GLY A 572 25.66 0.99 -47.57
N TYR A 573 24.73 0.17 -48.06
CA TYR A 573 24.00 0.41 -49.30
C TYR A 573 22.52 0.02 -49.18
N GLU A 574 21.64 0.96 -49.52
CA GLU A 574 20.19 0.77 -49.51
C GLU A 574 19.64 0.76 -50.94
N ASN A 575 19.01 -0.34 -51.32
CA ASN A 575 18.48 -0.52 -52.67
C ASN A 575 17.34 0.47 -52.98
N VAL A 576 16.59 0.91 -51.96
CA VAL A 576 15.46 1.84 -52.09
C VAL A 576 15.49 2.82 -50.91
N PRO A 577 16.26 3.91 -51.01
CA PRO A 577 16.54 4.74 -49.84
C PRO A 577 15.37 5.61 -49.43
N THR A 578 15.18 5.74 -48.11
CA THR A 578 14.19 6.62 -47.47
C THR A 578 14.86 7.63 -46.56
N ASP A 579 14.30 8.84 -46.44
CA ASP A 579 14.73 9.86 -45.48
C ASP A 579 14.27 9.45 -44.08
N ASP A 580 15.12 8.73 -43.35
CA ASP A 580 14.72 7.99 -42.17
C ASP A 580 15.73 8.05 -41.00
N ILE A 581 15.22 7.57 -39.86
CA ILE A 581 15.96 7.29 -38.63
C ILE A 581 15.57 5.89 -38.16
N HIS A 582 16.55 5.03 -37.94
CA HIS A 582 16.36 3.69 -37.39
C HIS A 582 16.19 3.74 -35.86
N MET A 583 15.34 2.87 -35.32
CA MET A 583 15.11 2.74 -33.87
C MET A 583 16.41 2.47 -33.11
N LYS A 584 17.35 1.75 -33.72
CA LYS A 584 18.69 1.48 -33.15
C LYS A 584 19.53 2.75 -32.94
N GLN A 585 19.36 3.78 -33.78
CA GLN A 585 20.13 5.02 -33.67
C GLN A 585 19.73 5.84 -32.43
N ILE A 586 18.48 5.74 -32.01
CA ILE A 586 17.96 6.39 -30.81
C ILE A 586 17.91 5.46 -29.59
N GLY A 587 18.33 4.19 -29.75
CA GLY A 587 18.33 3.20 -28.68
C GLY A 587 16.94 2.66 -28.30
N LEU A 588 15.96 2.68 -29.20
CA LEU A 588 14.58 2.17 -28.99
C LEU A 588 14.36 0.77 -29.59
N ASP A 589 15.38 0.14 -30.18
CA ASP A 589 15.22 -1.11 -30.94
C ASP A 589 14.72 -2.29 -30.10
N ASN A 590 15.19 -2.42 -28.85
CA ASN A 590 14.75 -3.51 -27.96
C ASN A 590 13.28 -3.36 -27.57
N GLU A 591 12.89 -2.15 -27.21
CA GLU A 591 11.52 -1.76 -26.85
C GLU A 591 10.59 -1.95 -28.03
N TRP A 592 11.03 -1.55 -29.23
CA TRP A 592 10.28 -1.71 -30.47
C TRP A 592 10.09 -3.18 -30.85
N LEU A 593 11.13 -4.01 -30.72
CA LEU A 593 11.01 -5.46 -30.93
C LEU A 593 10.07 -6.11 -29.93
N HIS A 594 10.06 -5.67 -28.67
CA HIS A 594 9.09 -6.14 -27.70
C HIS A 594 7.67 -5.69 -28.06
N PHE A 595 7.48 -4.45 -28.50
CA PHE A 595 6.21 -3.96 -29.06
C PHE A 595 5.71 -4.84 -30.21
N ILE A 596 6.57 -5.22 -31.15
CA ILE A 596 6.20 -6.13 -32.26
C ILE A 596 5.72 -7.47 -31.71
N ARG A 597 6.44 -8.07 -30.76
CA ARG A 597 6.08 -9.37 -30.17
C ARG A 597 4.76 -9.32 -29.40
N GLU A 598 4.56 -8.28 -28.60
CA GLU A 598 3.38 -8.18 -27.72
C GLU A 598 2.13 -7.72 -28.47
N PHE A 599 2.26 -6.81 -29.45
CA PHE A 599 1.10 -6.16 -30.04
C PHE A 599 0.88 -6.47 -31.53
N ILE A 600 1.93 -6.75 -32.30
CA ILE A 600 1.80 -7.03 -33.74
C ILE A 600 1.67 -8.53 -34.03
N ALA A 601 2.45 -9.37 -33.35
CA ALA A 601 2.40 -10.81 -33.56
C ALA A 601 1.00 -11.43 -33.32
N PRO A 602 0.24 -11.03 -32.26
CA PRO A 602 -1.12 -11.55 -32.07
C PRO A 602 -2.09 -11.15 -33.19
N VAL A 603 -1.96 -9.92 -33.72
CA VAL A 603 -2.78 -9.46 -34.85
C VAL A 603 -2.42 -10.23 -36.12
N THR A 604 -1.13 -10.48 -36.34
CA THR A 604 -0.64 -11.27 -37.49
C THR A 604 -1.24 -12.68 -37.48
N LEU A 605 -1.22 -13.36 -36.34
CA LEU A 605 -1.80 -14.69 -36.18
C LEU A 605 -3.32 -14.70 -36.44
N LYS A 606 -4.02 -13.62 -36.08
CA LYS A 606 -5.46 -13.47 -36.32
C LYS A 606 -5.77 -13.31 -37.80
N VAL A 607 -5.03 -12.46 -38.52
CA VAL A 607 -5.35 -12.10 -39.92
C VAL A 607 -4.74 -13.08 -40.94
N PHE A 608 -3.61 -13.71 -40.61
CA PHE A 608 -2.98 -14.76 -41.41
C PHE A 608 -3.02 -16.09 -40.65
N ALA A 609 -4.20 -16.72 -40.65
CA ALA A 609 -4.41 -17.99 -39.96
C ALA A 609 -3.39 -19.05 -40.42
N GLY A 610 -2.66 -19.64 -39.47
CA GLY A 610 -1.61 -20.63 -39.72
C GLY A 610 -0.19 -20.05 -39.83
N TYR A 611 -0.04 -18.73 -39.84
CA TYR A 611 1.28 -18.08 -39.76
C TYR A 611 1.64 -17.72 -38.32
N TYR A 612 2.82 -18.15 -37.88
CA TYR A 612 3.34 -17.89 -36.54
C TYR A 612 4.65 -17.10 -36.64
N THR A 613 4.65 -15.89 -36.09
CA THR A 613 5.84 -15.03 -36.05
C THR A 613 6.45 -14.98 -34.65
N LYS A 614 7.78 -14.87 -34.59
CA LYS A 614 8.51 -14.55 -33.36
C LYS A 614 8.79 -13.04 -33.24
N GLY A 615 8.26 -12.23 -34.17
CA GLY A 615 8.43 -10.78 -34.19
C GLY A 615 9.89 -10.36 -34.39
N TYR A 616 10.62 -11.05 -35.28
CA TYR A 616 12.00 -10.68 -35.59
C TYR A 616 12.01 -9.61 -36.68
N ALA A 617 12.63 -8.46 -36.44
CA ALA A 617 12.75 -7.41 -37.42
C ALA A 617 14.15 -6.78 -37.37
N LEU A 618 14.85 -6.77 -38.50
CA LEU A 618 16.19 -6.18 -38.61
C LEU A 618 16.13 -4.69 -38.95
N LEU A 619 15.03 -4.25 -39.58
CA LEU A 619 14.86 -2.89 -40.08
C LEU A 619 13.58 -2.32 -39.48
N ASN A 620 13.78 -1.50 -38.44
CA ASN A 620 12.76 -0.73 -37.74
C ASN A 620 13.15 0.75 -37.84
N PHE A 621 12.32 1.56 -38.48
CA PHE A 621 12.68 2.96 -38.78
C PHE A 621 11.45 3.84 -38.94
N VAL A 622 11.63 5.14 -38.72
CA VAL A 622 10.64 6.17 -39.02
C VAL A 622 11.08 6.90 -40.28
N VAL A 623 10.17 7.01 -41.25
CA VAL A 623 10.40 7.73 -42.51
C VAL A 623 9.73 9.10 -42.44
N LYS A 624 10.42 10.11 -42.96
CA LYS A 624 9.93 11.47 -43.15
C LYS A 624 9.80 11.76 -44.64
N TYR A 625 8.59 12.03 -45.10
CA TYR A 625 8.37 12.58 -46.43
C TYR A 625 8.14 14.10 -46.33
N SER A 626 8.88 14.87 -47.14
CA SER A 626 8.67 16.31 -47.34
C SER A 626 8.76 16.68 -48.83
N PRO A 627 8.03 17.71 -49.31
CA PRO A 627 8.08 18.14 -50.70
C PRO A 627 9.49 18.50 -51.17
N ASP A 628 10.30 19.07 -50.26
CA ASP A 628 11.62 19.62 -50.55
C ASP A 628 12.77 18.59 -50.46
N ARG A 629 12.56 17.42 -49.85
CA ARG A 629 13.57 16.36 -49.74
C ARG A 629 13.14 15.12 -50.51
N GLN A 630 12.32 14.29 -49.88
CA GLN A 630 11.80 13.06 -50.46
C GLN A 630 10.29 13.06 -50.38
N ARG A 631 9.63 13.30 -51.52
CA ARG A 631 8.16 13.43 -51.58
C ARG A 631 7.43 12.11 -51.85
N SER A 632 8.11 11.09 -52.37
CA SER A 632 7.53 9.82 -52.82
C SER A 632 8.53 8.67 -52.69
N LEU A 633 8.05 7.44 -52.81
CA LEU A 633 8.89 6.25 -52.86
C LEU A 633 8.55 5.41 -54.08
N ARG A 634 9.55 5.08 -54.90
CA ARG A 634 9.37 4.34 -56.15
C ARG A 634 8.82 2.92 -55.90
N PRO A 635 8.21 2.27 -56.91
CA PRO A 635 7.78 0.87 -56.82
C PRO A 635 8.88 -0.07 -56.31
N HIS A 636 8.60 -0.86 -55.28
CA HIS A 636 9.54 -1.83 -54.70
C HIS A 636 8.85 -2.97 -53.95
N HIS A 637 9.66 -3.96 -53.56
CA HIS A 637 9.33 -4.99 -52.59
C HIS A 637 10.14 -4.78 -51.33
N ASP A 638 9.57 -5.17 -50.20
CA ASP A 638 10.27 -5.14 -48.92
C ASP A 638 11.04 -6.43 -48.72
N SER A 639 12.18 -6.33 -48.04
CA SER A 639 12.92 -7.51 -47.60
C SER A 639 12.35 -8.05 -46.29
N SER A 640 11.07 -8.45 -46.32
CA SER A 640 10.31 -9.00 -45.19
C SER A 640 9.40 -10.13 -45.65
N THR A 641 8.99 -11.01 -44.73
CA THR A 641 7.82 -11.86 -44.99
C THR A 641 6.56 -11.01 -44.99
N PHE A 642 6.42 -10.13 -44.00
CA PHE A 642 5.38 -9.11 -43.95
C PHE A 642 5.91 -7.80 -43.38
N THR A 643 5.30 -6.70 -43.81
CA THR A 643 5.63 -5.34 -43.39
C THR A 643 4.47 -4.75 -42.63
N ILE A 644 4.77 -4.00 -41.58
CA ILE A 644 3.82 -3.07 -40.96
C ILE A 644 4.22 -1.63 -41.28
N ASN A 645 3.22 -0.79 -41.50
CA ASN A 645 3.38 0.63 -41.77
C ASN A 645 2.36 1.41 -40.94
N ILE A 646 2.84 2.18 -39.97
CA ILE A 646 2.04 2.91 -38.99
C ILE A 646 2.08 4.40 -39.33
N ALA A 647 0.91 5.01 -39.50
CA ALA A 647 0.83 6.45 -39.70
C ALA A 647 0.99 7.21 -38.38
N LEU A 648 1.93 8.16 -38.33
CA LEU A 648 2.25 8.91 -37.10
C LEU A 648 1.63 10.30 -37.05
N ASN A 649 1.12 10.81 -38.18
CA ASN A 649 0.44 12.09 -38.23
C ASN A 649 -0.72 12.08 -39.24
N LYS A 650 -1.52 13.14 -39.28
CA LYS A 650 -2.82 13.15 -39.95
C LYS A 650 -2.76 13.75 -41.35
N VAL A 651 -3.38 13.05 -42.29
CA VAL A 651 -3.68 13.59 -43.62
C VAL A 651 -4.69 14.75 -43.49
N GLY A 652 -4.50 15.82 -44.27
CA GLY A 652 -5.34 17.01 -44.28
C GLY A 652 -4.99 18.07 -43.23
N GLU A 653 -4.49 17.65 -42.06
CA GLU A 653 -3.99 18.56 -41.00
C GLU A 653 -2.48 18.80 -41.15
N ASP A 654 -1.68 17.73 -41.18
CA ASP A 654 -0.20 17.82 -41.14
C ASP A 654 0.45 17.71 -42.52
N PHE A 655 -0.22 17.03 -43.46
CA PHE A 655 0.24 16.88 -44.85
C PHE A 655 -0.92 16.67 -45.84
N GLN A 656 -0.67 16.89 -47.13
CA GLN A 656 -1.61 16.66 -48.23
C GLN A 656 -1.04 15.67 -49.24
N GLY A 657 -1.92 14.86 -49.86
CA GLY A 657 -1.51 13.76 -50.74
C GLY A 657 -0.88 12.60 -49.97
N GLY A 658 -0.03 11.81 -50.63
CA GLY A 658 0.59 10.64 -50.02
C GLY A 658 -0.30 9.40 -50.02
N GLY A 659 0.06 8.44 -49.19
CA GLY A 659 -0.54 7.11 -49.15
C GLY A 659 0.40 6.01 -49.62
N CYS A 660 -0.16 4.84 -49.92
CA CYS A 660 0.54 3.68 -50.46
C CYS A 660 -0.32 3.03 -51.55
N LYS A 661 0.27 2.73 -52.70
CA LYS A 661 -0.42 2.07 -53.82
C LYS A 661 0.18 0.69 -54.10
N PHE A 662 -0.67 -0.33 -54.09
CA PHE A 662 -0.32 -1.70 -54.43
C PHE A 662 -0.62 -1.96 -55.90
N LEU A 663 0.44 -2.01 -56.71
CA LEU A 663 0.35 -1.93 -58.18
C LEU A 663 -0.37 -3.12 -58.79
N ARG A 664 -0.10 -4.34 -58.30
CA ARG A 664 -0.72 -5.58 -58.79
C ARG A 664 -2.25 -5.58 -58.64
N TYR A 665 -2.77 -4.84 -57.67
CA TYR A 665 -4.20 -4.80 -57.34
C TYR A 665 -4.87 -3.50 -57.79
N ASN A 666 -4.10 -2.54 -58.33
CA ASN A 666 -4.55 -1.17 -58.58
C ASN A 666 -5.34 -0.58 -57.40
N CYS A 667 -4.85 -0.82 -56.18
CA CYS A 667 -5.51 -0.45 -54.94
C CYS A 667 -4.61 0.50 -54.13
N SER A 668 -5.20 1.55 -53.57
CA SER A 668 -4.49 2.60 -52.85
C SER A 668 -5.07 2.84 -51.46
N ILE A 669 -4.19 3.10 -50.50
CA ILE A 669 -4.52 3.63 -49.18
C ILE A 669 -4.13 5.11 -49.18
N GLU A 670 -5.07 5.99 -49.51
CA GLU A 670 -4.80 7.43 -49.71
C GLU A 670 -5.03 8.28 -48.45
N SER A 671 -5.86 7.80 -47.52
CA SER A 671 -6.20 8.52 -46.28
C SER A 671 -5.77 7.74 -45.04
N PRO A 672 -4.45 7.57 -44.79
CA PRO A 672 -3.98 6.87 -43.61
C PRO A 672 -4.42 7.59 -42.32
N ARG A 673 -4.81 6.80 -41.32
CA ARG A 673 -5.36 7.23 -40.04
C ARG A 673 -4.23 7.23 -39.02
N LYS A 674 -4.01 8.35 -38.33
CA LYS A 674 -3.00 8.46 -37.26
C LYS A 674 -3.19 7.34 -36.24
N GLY A 675 -2.10 6.68 -35.87
CA GLY A 675 -2.08 5.55 -34.94
C GLY A 675 -2.61 4.23 -35.49
N TRP A 676 -3.00 4.16 -36.77
CA TRP A 676 -3.36 2.90 -37.43
C TRP A 676 -2.19 2.33 -38.21
N SER A 677 -2.07 1.00 -38.19
CA SER A 677 -1.09 0.22 -38.94
C SER A 677 -1.75 -0.56 -40.04
N PHE A 678 -1.25 -0.45 -41.27
CA PHE A 678 -1.54 -1.45 -42.30
C PHE A 678 -0.42 -2.48 -42.40
N MET A 679 -0.81 -3.73 -42.61
CA MET A 679 0.03 -4.92 -42.65
C MET A 679 -0.17 -5.64 -43.97
N HIS A 680 0.92 -5.98 -44.66
CA HIS A 680 0.88 -6.69 -45.94
C HIS A 680 2.12 -7.59 -46.14
N PRO A 681 2.05 -8.62 -47.00
CA PRO A 681 3.22 -9.37 -47.42
C PRO A 681 4.30 -8.47 -48.05
N GLY A 682 5.59 -8.69 -47.74
CA GLY A 682 6.68 -7.86 -48.25
C GLY A 682 7.21 -8.28 -49.63
N ARG A 683 7.20 -9.60 -49.88
CA ARG A 683 7.79 -10.23 -51.09
C ARG A 683 6.74 -10.70 -52.08
N LEU A 684 7.17 -10.83 -53.34
CA LEU A 684 6.47 -11.44 -54.49
C LEU A 684 5.16 -10.76 -54.93
N THR A 685 4.19 -10.59 -54.03
CA THR A 685 2.80 -10.29 -54.41
C THR A 685 2.38 -8.84 -54.21
N HIS A 686 3.07 -8.07 -53.38
CA HIS A 686 2.68 -6.70 -53.02
C HIS A 686 3.73 -5.68 -53.45
N LEU A 687 4.03 -5.64 -54.75
CA LEU A 687 4.82 -4.56 -55.33
C LEU A 687 4.06 -3.24 -55.11
N HIS A 688 4.65 -2.33 -54.36
CA HIS A 688 3.97 -1.13 -53.90
C HIS A 688 4.82 0.12 -54.05
N GLU A 689 4.18 1.28 -54.10
CA GLU A 689 4.82 2.59 -54.17
C GLU A 689 4.27 3.55 -53.11
N GLY A 690 5.13 4.45 -52.64
CA GLY A 690 4.74 5.55 -51.77
C GLY A 690 4.28 6.73 -52.62
N LEU A 691 2.97 7.01 -52.59
CA LEU A 691 2.36 8.09 -53.35
C LEU A 691 2.97 9.45 -52.97
N PRO A 692 3.08 10.39 -53.92
CA PRO A 692 3.69 11.69 -53.67
C PRO A 692 2.86 12.53 -52.70
N ILE A 693 3.53 13.10 -51.70
CA ILE A 693 2.95 14.18 -50.90
C ILE A 693 3.03 15.51 -51.68
N LEU A 694 2.03 16.35 -51.46
CA LEU A 694 1.86 17.64 -52.15
C LEU A 694 2.25 18.82 -51.27
N ASN A 695 2.02 18.72 -49.96
CA ASN A 695 2.30 19.77 -48.98
C ASN A 695 2.46 19.17 -47.58
N GLY A 696 3.11 19.90 -46.67
CA GLY A 696 3.35 19.50 -45.28
C GLY A 696 4.40 18.41 -45.13
N THR A 697 4.40 17.72 -43.99
CA THR A 697 5.37 16.63 -43.71
C THR A 697 4.62 15.39 -43.25
N ARG A 698 4.93 14.24 -43.84
CA ARG A 698 4.30 12.95 -43.49
C ARG A 698 5.30 12.07 -42.75
N TYR A 699 4.89 11.52 -41.61
CA TYR A 699 5.68 10.57 -40.82
C TYR A 699 5.00 9.20 -40.79
N ILE A 700 5.81 8.16 -41.00
CA ILE A 700 5.38 6.76 -40.85
C ILE A 700 6.44 5.95 -40.11
N ALA A 701 6.02 5.02 -39.24
CA ALA A 701 6.91 4.01 -38.68
C ALA A 701 6.76 2.71 -39.48
N VAL A 702 7.87 2.15 -39.93
CA VAL A 702 7.91 0.95 -40.78
C VAL A 702 8.74 -0.13 -40.09
N SER A 703 8.29 -1.38 -40.21
CA SER A 703 9.09 -2.53 -39.75
C SER A 703 8.98 -3.68 -40.73
N PHE A 704 10.15 -4.18 -41.13
CA PHE A 704 10.29 -5.35 -42.00
C PHE A 704 10.46 -6.59 -41.14
N ILE A 705 9.37 -7.36 -40.99
CA ILE A 705 9.26 -8.45 -40.03
C ILE A 705 9.44 -9.80 -40.73
N ASP A 706 10.16 -10.70 -40.05
CA ASP A 706 10.61 -12.01 -40.52
C ASP A 706 11.30 -11.92 -41.91
N PRO A 707 12.42 -11.16 -42.02
CA PRO A 707 13.18 -10.95 -43.26
C PRO A 707 13.82 -12.22 -43.86
#